data_AF-A0A919IQY1-F1
#
_entry.id   AF-A0A919IQY1-F1
#
_cell.length_a   1.000
_cell.length_b   1.000
_cell.length_c   1.000
_cell.angle_alpha   90.00
_cell.angle_beta   90.00
_cell.angle_gamma   90.00
#
_symmetry.space_group_name_H-M   'P 1'
#
loop_
_entity.id
_entity.type
_entity.pdbx_description
1 polymer ?
#
loop_
_entity_poly.entity_id
_entity_poly.type
_entity_poly.pdbx_seq_one_letter_code
_entity_poly.pdbx_strand_id
1 'polypeptide(L)'
;MTAANDDLAPSRDGSRGRPAIARWAALTGLTLAAVLVAAGGPPTTSSAADAACATRGRPDPASASRLAQSCRRTVEVDGATTATSTLVANANGSFTATESAVPERVRRADGTWAQVDTTLHANGDGTLSPIASPTAVVLSGGGTGPLARVASQGRELVWTWTGVALPKPVTAGPVATYAEVLPGVDLTLHVDEWGFAEVLVVKTAAAARNPALAALRFALSGTGLTAAGAAGRARTPAAAVSDAFDIGPAAMWDSTLPATKPPASMPAQDVRSELVSTFDGPGAGARTATMPARMSGTTLVMTPVRSLLTDPATTFPVFIDPKSSSPARSYWAMINKGHPSQQYWSYDRSDHAKVGNAGDGTDMYRSLFQFSTATWQGKHVTAVTFSDNLLHSWSCSNTVTQLHHVTQALSSTTTWTSNNAAWSSSLATASNQNCTDKTGVRTEWSTTALTSEVAAANGNATITLGLRAASETVSTNGSNGWKKFDETATATGAHLSVTYNTAPVISNGHTDAATCATSAAGAPALATLGSPAHNPVPVVTVTDAEADASTVTFTYPAAGGGTATTSYANVTSGASQKLAGGIPAAAIPGGGTYSWSVSVGDGTDTSSATCWFTIDNTVPEPPSITSADGRYPDDDQVHGGVGKPGAFTIAAPAATRASVVKYTWGPSGGALQTVTTTAGAPVTVSFTPATAGDTTLQAYAWTSTGVMSAMGSAEFLAGTSAAPAGDWALNGSGADTGTGAHAATAANVTWTADGRQIGRSVGHFGGTGSELTATAPIHTDTSFSVAAWVRPSGTSCTTNAVGQDGVHTSGFYLGCYQGKFTFDVIASDSSSVVTTRTVSAATAPIGSWSSLLGVYDLSANQIRLYVNGVLQQSAALTGPLWDATGPFVIGRERYADTSTGWWAGDISAVRVWDRVAYQADIASLSASSWADQYPLGLDPAQNAKDPVANPLTWTGSPQVGIDDMNPPGTGGTPAAILTPTHPDYGLSARPSVRTDGSFTVSAWVDPAAPNSTYTNAVSQNGAVTANFGLGLSSTNHYDFWMHGSDVTSPTATVAQSAATATAGTWVHLIGVFDATTKVLTLYVDGTVAGTATFTATPWYTSGSVAVGSGRWQNANAYLWNGGIDNVGLFNGVLSATEISNLYRFNDPYYVLANQ
;
A
#
# COMPACT_ATOMS: atom_id res chain seq x y z
N MET A 1 32.55 -37.59 -43.56
CA MET A 1 33.70 -36.83 -44.11
C MET A 1 34.24 -36.01 -42.94
N THR A 2 35.37 -36.35 -42.30
CA THR A 2 36.79 -36.24 -42.74
C THR A 2 37.20 -34.78 -42.95
N ALA A 3 38.31 -34.24 -42.42
CA ALA A 3 39.48 -34.78 -41.67
C ALA A 3 40.30 -33.57 -41.11
N ALA A 4 41.36 -33.62 -40.28
CA ALA A 4 41.95 -34.59 -39.31
C ALA A 4 43.17 -33.92 -38.59
N ASN A 5 43.64 -34.49 -37.45
CA ASN A 5 45.04 -34.59 -36.92
C ASN A 5 45.96 -33.33 -36.79
N ASP A 6 46.99 -33.18 -35.92
CA ASP A 6 47.66 -33.91 -34.79
C ASP A 6 48.65 -32.90 -34.12
N ASP A 7 49.37 -33.07 -32.99
CA ASP A 7 49.30 -33.88 -31.74
C ASP A 7 50.45 -33.37 -30.77
N LEU A 8 50.64 -33.99 -29.59
CA LEU A 8 51.77 -33.94 -28.63
C LEU A 8 51.82 -32.84 -27.53
N ALA A 9 52.49 -33.19 -26.41
CA ALA A 9 52.45 -32.54 -25.08
C ALA A 9 53.87 -32.08 -24.59
N PRO A 10 54.16 -31.65 -23.31
CA PRO A 10 53.76 -32.19 -21.98
C PRO A 10 53.23 -31.08 -20.99
N SER A 11 52.93 -31.25 -19.68
CA SER A 11 53.49 -32.14 -18.62
C SER A 11 52.57 -32.36 -17.37
N ARG A 12 53.13 -32.98 -16.30
CA ARG A 12 52.53 -33.60 -15.08
C ARG A 12 52.05 -32.62 -13.99
N ASP A 13 51.37 -32.98 -12.87
CA ASP A 13 50.80 -34.19 -12.22
C ASP A 13 49.53 -33.72 -11.42
N GLY A 14 48.45 -34.45 -11.10
CA GLY A 14 48.31 -35.72 -10.36
C GLY A 14 47.91 -35.44 -8.87
N SER A 15 46.84 -35.97 -8.23
CA SER A 15 45.70 -36.83 -8.63
C SER A 15 44.53 -36.70 -7.60
N ARG A 16 43.38 -37.38 -7.79
CA ARG A 16 42.18 -37.35 -6.89
C ARG A 16 41.94 -38.66 -6.14
N GLY A 17 41.30 -38.62 -4.96
CA GLY A 17 40.74 -39.81 -4.29
C GLY A 17 39.59 -39.52 -3.31
N ARG A 18 38.54 -40.36 -3.31
CA ARG A 18 37.53 -40.50 -2.23
C ARG A 18 37.55 -42.00 -1.76
N PRO A 19 36.63 -42.52 -0.91
CA PRO A 19 37.03 -43.05 0.39
C PRO A 19 36.86 -44.57 0.54
N ALA A 20 37.31 -45.11 1.69
CA ALA A 20 37.10 -46.50 2.10
C ALA A 20 36.58 -46.60 3.55
N ILE A 21 36.06 -47.77 3.92
CA ILE A 21 35.27 -48.05 5.15
C ILE A 21 35.99 -49.12 6.00
N ALA A 22 35.64 -49.20 7.31
CA ALA A 22 35.86 -50.31 8.26
C ALA A 22 37.06 -50.19 9.23
N ARG A 23 37.08 -50.83 10.43
CA ARG A 23 36.02 -51.28 11.39
C ARG A 23 36.68 -51.67 12.75
N TRP A 24 36.03 -51.32 13.87
CA TRP A 24 35.94 -52.08 15.16
C TRP A 24 37.13 -52.23 16.15
N ALA A 25 36.73 -52.43 17.44
CA ALA A 25 37.36 -53.26 18.49
C ALA A 25 38.09 -52.63 19.73
N ALA A 26 37.30 -52.03 20.65
CA ALA A 26 37.07 -52.43 22.06
C ALA A 26 38.18 -52.75 23.11
N LEU A 27 37.76 -52.78 24.40
CA LEU A 27 38.49 -52.97 25.68
C LEU A 27 39.39 -51.78 26.10
N THR A 28 39.54 -51.37 27.36
CA THR A 28 38.92 -51.67 28.70
C THR A 28 39.10 -50.36 29.53
N GLY A 29 38.37 -50.03 30.61
CA GLY A 29 37.54 -50.82 31.52
C GLY A 29 37.99 -50.58 32.97
N LEU A 30 37.40 -49.62 33.68
CA LEU A 30 37.64 -49.36 35.11
C LEU A 30 36.37 -48.81 35.78
N THR A 31 36.09 -49.23 37.02
CA THR A 31 34.92 -48.82 37.80
C THR A 31 35.33 -48.04 39.04
N LEU A 32 34.62 -46.93 39.32
CA LEU A 32 34.54 -46.36 40.67
C LEU A 32 33.18 -45.70 40.85
N ALA A 33 32.54 -45.93 42.00
CA ALA A 33 31.22 -45.40 42.30
C ALA A 33 31.33 -44.03 42.98
N ALA A 34 30.55 -43.05 42.50
CA ALA A 34 30.30 -41.79 43.18
C ALA A 34 28.81 -41.45 43.07
N VAL A 35 28.16 -41.19 44.20
CA VAL A 35 26.77 -40.72 44.24
C VAL A 35 26.74 -39.25 43.86
N LEU A 36 26.02 -38.89 42.80
CA LEU A 36 25.60 -37.52 42.55
C LEU A 36 24.08 -37.41 42.61
N VAL A 37 23.61 -36.28 43.16
CA VAL A 37 22.19 -35.98 43.38
C VAL A 37 21.47 -35.78 42.05
N ALA A 38 20.18 -36.13 42.00
CA ALA A 38 19.32 -35.89 40.85
C ALA A 38 19.17 -34.38 40.57
N ALA A 39 19.97 -33.86 39.65
CA ALA A 39 19.66 -32.62 38.97
C ALA A 39 18.50 -32.89 37.99
N GLY A 40 17.38 -32.19 38.15
CA GLY A 40 16.27 -32.27 37.21
C GLY A 40 16.73 -31.79 35.83
N GLY A 41 16.73 -32.68 34.84
CA GLY A 41 16.87 -32.28 33.45
C GLY A 41 15.75 -31.29 33.10
N PRO A 42 16.01 -30.24 32.29
CA PRO A 42 14.94 -29.35 31.84
C PRO A 42 13.87 -30.20 31.14
N PRO A 43 12.57 -29.89 31.32
CA PRO A 43 11.51 -30.64 30.65
C PRO A 43 11.78 -30.61 29.14
N THR A 44 11.71 -31.77 28.49
CA THR A 44 11.82 -31.88 27.04
C THR A 44 10.69 -31.07 26.42
N THR A 45 11.01 -29.85 25.97
CA THR A 45 10.04 -28.96 25.33
C THR A 45 9.53 -29.64 24.08
N SER A 46 8.26 -30.04 24.09
CA SER A 46 7.53 -30.38 22.87
C SER A 46 7.73 -29.27 21.86
N SER A 47 7.90 -29.59 20.59
CA SER A 47 8.21 -28.57 19.59
C SER A 47 7.07 -27.55 19.49
N ALA A 48 7.38 -26.36 18.98
CA ALA A 48 6.34 -25.36 18.70
C ALA A 48 5.27 -25.90 17.71
N ALA A 49 5.61 -26.90 16.89
CA ALA A 49 4.65 -27.59 16.02
C ALA A 49 3.71 -28.53 16.81
N ASP A 50 4.23 -29.30 17.77
CA ASP A 50 3.39 -30.13 18.66
C ASP A 50 2.40 -29.25 19.46
N ALA A 51 2.87 -28.09 19.94
CA ALA A 51 2.04 -27.10 20.62
C ALA A 51 1.03 -26.40 19.67
N ALA A 52 1.39 -26.15 18.40
CA ALA A 52 0.45 -25.64 17.41
C ALA A 52 -0.65 -26.66 17.07
N CYS A 53 -0.31 -27.95 17.10
CA CYS A 53 -1.25 -29.07 17.05
C CYS A 53 -1.89 -29.38 18.43
N ALA A 54 -1.76 -28.54 19.46
CA ALA A 54 -2.55 -28.67 20.69
C ALA A 54 -3.96 -28.05 20.50
N THR A 55 -4.98 -28.82 20.85
CA THR A 55 -6.42 -28.59 20.61
C THR A 55 -6.94 -27.19 20.98
N ARG A 56 -7.03 -26.32 19.95
CA ARG A 56 -8.02 -25.25 19.80
C ARG A 56 -8.44 -25.21 18.34
N GLY A 57 -9.70 -24.84 18.07
CA GLY A 57 -10.16 -24.53 16.72
C GLY A 57 -9.55 -23.24 16.17
N ARG A 58 -10.10 -22.74 15.06
CA ARG A 58 -9.60 -21.55 14.37
C ARG A 58 -10.74 -20.60 14.00
N PRO A 59 -10.49 -19.27 14.01
CA PRO A 59 -11.54 -18.27 13.78
C PRO A 59 -12.02 -18.22 12.32
N ASP A 60 -11.21 -18.72 11.37
CA ASP A 60 -11.50 -18.68 9.94
C ASP A 60 -11.26 -20.06 9.27
N PRO A 61 -12.00 -20.40 8.19
CA PRO A 61 -11.86 -21.70 7.51
C PRO A 61 -10.45 -21.95 6.96
N ALA A 62 -9.80 -20.92 6.43
CA ALA A 62 -8.52 -21.04 5.75
C ALA A 62 -7.36 -21.35 6.72
N SER A 63 -7.36 -20.78 7.93
CA SER A 63 -6.38 -21.13 8.97
C SER A 63 -6.71 -22.45 9.68
N ALA A 64 -7.98 -22.87 9.69
CA ALA A 64 -8.38 -24.22 10.11
C ALA A 64 -7.82 -25.29 9.17
N SER A 65 -8.03 -25.14 7.85
CA SER A 65 -7.58 -26.12 6.85
C SER A 65 -6.06 -26.25 6.78
N ARG A 66 -5.31 -25.13 6.75
CA ARG A 66 -3.84 -25.17 6.84
C ARG A 66 -3.33 -25.91 8.08
N LEU A 67 -4.05 -25.85 9.21
CA LEU A 67 -3.74 -26.65 10.40
C LEU A 67 -4.17 -28.11 10.27
N ALA A 68 -5.34 -28.38 9.68
CA ALA A 68 -5.87 -29.73 9.49
C ALA A 68 -4.96 -30.60 8.61
N GLN A 69 -4.47 -30.02 7.50
CA GLN A 69 -3.54 -30.67 6.59
C GLN A 69 -2.16 -30.90 7.24
N SER A 70 -1.60 -29.88 7.90
CA SER A 70 -0.27 -29.99 8.53
C SER A 70 -0.24 -30.90 9.76
N CYS A 71 -1.26 -30.87 10.61
CA CYS A 71 -1.44 -31.79 11.73
C CYS A 71 -2.09 -33.14 11.33
N ARG A 72 -2.45 -33.32 10.05
CA ARG A 72 -3.11 -34.52 9.47
C ARG A 72 -4.34 -35.04 10.24
N ARG A 73 -5.23 -34.13 10.65
CA ARG A 73 -6.47 -34.44 11.38
C ARG A 73 -7.52 -33.35 11.16
N THR A 74 -8.75 -33.54 11.66
CA THR A 74 -9.77 -32.50 11.63
C THR A 74 -9.46 -31.32 12.56
N VAL A 75 -9.92 -30.12 12.18
CA VAL A 75 -9.80 -28.87 12.96
C VAL A 75 -11.11 -28.09 12.89
N GLU A 76 -11.65 -27.70 14.03
CA GLU A 76 -12.90 -26.94 14.16
C GLU A 76 -12.76 -25.47 13.72
N VAL A 77 -13.79 -24.94 13.07
CA VAL A 77 -13.88 -23.53 12.64
C VAL A 77 -14.77 -22.78 13.63
N ASP A 78 -14.20 -22.35 14.75
CA ASP A 78 -14.85 -21.64 15.86
C ASP A 78 -15.76 -20.49 15.37
N GLY A 79 -15.28 -19.72 14.37
CA GLY A 79 -15.98 -18.55 13.82
C GLY A 79 -17.11 -18.86 12.83
N ALA A 80 -17.21 -20.09 12.35
CA ALA A 80 -18.32 -20.56 11.50
C ALA A 80 -19.39 -21.36 12.27
N THR A 81 -19.14 -21.66 13.54
CA THR A 81 -20.07 -22.37 14.41
C THR A 81 -21.32 -21.53 14.69
N THR A 82 -22.49 -22.17 14.71
CA THR A 82 -23.79 -21.54 14.99
C THR A 82 -24.60 -22.37 16.00
N ALA A 83 -25.75 -21.87 16.42
CA ALA A 83 -26.64 -22.61 17.32
C ALA A 83 -27.06 -23.98 16.77
N THR A 84 -27.19 -24.11 15.44
CA THR A 84 -27.62 -25.35 14.74
C THR A 84 -26.54 -25.95 13.85
N SER A 85 -25.30 -25.45 13.84
CA SER A 85 -24.26 -25.89 12.90
C SER A 85 -22.86 -25.87 13.48
N THR A 86 -22.03 -26.81 13.05
CA THR A 86 -20.57 -26.84 13.28
C THR A 86 -19.86 -27.09 11.95
N LEU A 87 -18.64 -26.58 11.81
CA LEU A 87 -17.81 -26.73 10.63
C LEU A 87 -16.42 -27.22 11.02
N VAL A 88 -15.94 -28.28 10.37
CA VAL A 88 -14.56 -28.77 10.52
C VAL A 88 -13.85 -28.75 9.17
N ALA A 89 -12.57 -28.36 9.17
CA ALA A 89 -11.66 -28.59 8.06
C ALA A 89 -11.05 -29.98 8.18
N ASN A 90 -10.98 -30.73 7.08
CA ASN A 90 -10.43 -32.08 7.04
C ASN A 90 -8.95 -32.08 6.61
N ALA A 91 -8.26 -33.20 6.86
CA ALA A 91 -6.85 -33.37 6.52
C ALA A 91 -6.55 -33.48 5.00
N ASN A 92 -7.59 -33.44 4.16
CA ASN A 92 -7.57 -33.64 2.71
C ASN A 92 -8.11 -32.44 1.91
N GLY A 93 -8.04 -31.22 2.47
CA GLY A 93 -8.57 -29.99 1.86
C GLY A 93 -10.03 -29.71 2.21
N SER A 94 -10.91 -30.68 1.92
CA SER A 94 -12.37 -30.56 2.09
C SER A 94 -12.83 -30.08 3.48
N PHE A 95 -14.00 -29.44 3.53
CA PHE A 95 -14.71 -29.17 4.78
C PHE A 95 -15.85 -30.17 5.00
N THR A 96 -16.20 -30.40 6.26
CA THR A 96 -17.45 -31.06 6.66
C THR A 96 -18.26 -30.13 7.57
N ALA A 97 -19.43 -29.71 7.09
CA ALA A 97 -20.46 -29.07 7.92
C ALA A 97 -21.31 -30.15 8.60
N THR A 98 -21.80 -29.89 9.81
CA THR A 98 -22.80 -30.73 10.47
C THR A 98 -23.89 -29.84 11.05
N GLU A 99 -25.07 -29.89 10.42
CA GLU A 99 -26.29 -29.20 10.89
C GLU A 99 -27.07 -30.11 11.85
N SER A 100 -27.74 -29.53 12.84
CA SER A 100 -28.66 -30.20 13.77
C SER A 100 -30.10 -29.73 13.53
N ALA A 101 -31.08 -30.62 13.74
CA ALA A 101 -32.50 -30.31 13.53
C ALA A 101 -33.11 -29.42 14.65
N VAL A 102 -32.42 -29.31 15.79
CA VAL A 102 -32.68 -28.35 16.88
C VAL A 102 -31.41 -27.57 17.22
N PRO A 103 -31.46 -26.43 17.93
CA PRO A 103 -30.27 -25.71 18.33
C PRO A 103 -29.68 -26.36 19.57
N GLU A 104 -28.39 -26.70 19.51
CA GLU A 104 -27.70 -27.39 20.60
C GLU A 104 -26.95 -26.41 21.51
N ARG A 105 -26.57 -25.25 20.96
CA ARG A 105 -25.62 -24.32 21.59
C ARG A 105 -26.05 -22.86 21.52
N VAL A 106 -25.71 -22.11 22.56
CA VAL A 106 -26.05 -20.67 22.72
C VAL A 106 -24.77 -19.85 22.83
N ARG A 107 -24.67 -18.74 22.10
CA ARG A 107 -23.51 -17.84 22.23
C ARG A 107 -23.76 -16.81 23.34
N ARG A 108 -22.98 -16.89 24.41
CA ARG A 108 -23.02 -15.96 25.54
C ARG A 108 -22.49 -14.57 25.14
N ALA A 109 -22.81 -13.57 25.96
CA ALA A 109 -22.34 -12.19 25.78
C ALA A 109 -20.81 -12.01 25.86
N ASP A 110 -20.10 -12.93 26.53
CA ASP A 110 -18.63 -13.02 26.55
C ASP A 110 -18.03 -13.62 25.26
N GLY A 111 -18.88 -14.06 24.32
CA GLY A 111 -18.50 -14.69 23.06
C GLY A 111 -18.28 -16.19 23.12
N THR A 112 -18.38 -16.82 24.30
CA THR A 112 -18.27 -18.29 24.48
C THR A 112 -19.55 -19.01 24.07
N TRP A 113 -19.42 -20.30 23.73
CA TRP A 113 -20.56 -21.18 23.53
C TRP A 113 -20.98 -21.85 24.86
N ALA A 114 -22.29 -21.96 25.05
CA ALA A 114 -22.97 -22.78 26.05
C ALA A 114 -23.67 -23.95 25.35
N GLN A 115 -23.94 -25.04 26.06
CA GLN A 115 -25.06 -25.92 25.68
C GLN A 115 -26.38 -25.22 26.01
N VAL A 116 -27.47 -25.62 25.36
CA VAL A 116 -28.81 -25.15 25.71
C VAL A 116 -29.24 -25.72 27.07
N ASP A 117 -29.83 -24.86 27.90
CA ASP A 117 -30.45 -25.19 29.19
C ASP A 117 -31.66 -24.26 29.39
N THR A 118 -32.85 -24.79 29.20
CA THR A 118 -34.12 -24.05 29.29
C THR A 118 -34.62 -23.86 30.72
N THR A 119 -33.92 -24.39 31.73
CA THR A 119 -34.30 -24.31 33.15
C THR A 119 -34.49 -22.87 33.61
N LEU A 120 -35.67 -22.55 34.16
CA LEU A 120 -35.99 -21.20 34.61
C LEU A 120 -35.35 -20.87 35.96
N HIS A 121 -34.60 -19.76 35.98
CA HIS A 121 -34.09 -19.13 37.20
C HIS A 121 -34.66 -17.72 37.36
N ALA A 122 -34.61 -17.18 38.59
CA ALA A 122 -35.05 -15.83 38.88
C ALA A 122 -33.92 -14.80 38.68
N ASN A 123 -34.23 -13.76 37.91
CA ASN A 123 -33.36 -12.61 37.68
C ASN A 123 -33.37 -11.65 38.88
N GLY A 124 -32.38 -10.77 38.96
CA GLY A 124 -32.22 -9.80 40.06
C GLY A 124 -33.35 -8.76 40.19
N ASP A 125 -34.19 -8.60 39.16
CA ASP A 125 -35.39 -7.75 39.15
C ASP A 125 -36.68 -8.52 39.49
N GLY A 126 -36.59 -9.84 39.71
CA GLY A 126 -37.72 -10.73 39.97
C GLY A 126 -38.39 -11.33 38.74
N THR A 127 -37.94 -11.02 37.51
CA THR A 127 -38.35 -11.75 36.31
C THR A 127 -37.74 -13.16 36.25
N LEU A 128 -38.14 -14.00 35.29
CA LEU A 128 -37.63 -15.36 35.11
C LEU A 128 -36.97 -15.51 33.73
N SER A 129 -35.86 -16.23 33.65
CA SER A 129 -35.18 -16.54 32.37
C SER A 129 -34.61 -17.97 32.35
N PRO A 130 -34.47 -18.59 31.17
CA PRO A 130 -33.72 -19.84 31.03
C PRO A 130 -32.24 -19.61 31.34
N ILE A 131 -31.51 -20.65 31.77
CA ILE A 131 -30.06 -20.59 32.03
C ILE A 131 -29.27 -20.30 30.75
N ALA A 132 -29.65 -20.92 29.63
CA ALA A 132 -29.14 -20.63 28.29
C ALA A 132 -30.14 -21.09 27.21
N SER A 133 -30.93 -20.19 26.63
CA SER A 133 -31.76 -20.48 25.44
C SER A 133 -31.24 -19.76 24.19
N PRO A 134 -31.31 -20.37 22.98
CA PRO A 134 -30.95 -19.73 21.71
C PRO A 134 -31.81 -18.49 21.41
N THR A 135 -33.07 -18.53 21.87
CA THR A 135 -34.00 -17.40 21.82
C THR A 135 -34.02 -16.74 23.20
N ALA A 136 -33.77 -15.44 23.27
CA ALA A 136 -33.66 -14.74 24.55
C ALA A 136 -35.06 -14.48 25.14
N VAL A 137 -35.48 -15.33 26.08
CA VAL A 137 -36.78 -15.27 26.76
C VAL A 137 -36.67 -14.69 28.17
N VAL A 138 -37.57 -13.77 28.51
CA VAL A 138 -37.77 -13.24 29.87
C VAL A 138 -39.25 -13.29 30.21
N LEU A 139 -39.63 -14.06 31.23
CA LEU A 139 -41.02 -14.18 31.71
C LEU A 139 -41.26 -13.30 32.94
N SER A 140 -42.53 -12.96 33.19
CA SER A 140 -42.93 -12.11 34.31
C SER A 140 -42.58 -12.69 35.69
N GLY A 141 -42.30 -11.80 36.65
CA GLY A 141 -42.31 -12.13 38.09
C GLY A 141 -43.71 -12.08 38.71
N GLY A 142 -44.73 -11.71 37.94
CA GLY A 142 -46.04 -11.28 38.41
C GLY A 142 -46.21 -9.76 38.39
N GLY A 143 -47.37 -9.27 38.84
CA GLY A 143 -47.72 -7.85 38.83
C GLY A 143 -48.26 -7.36 37.48
N THR A 144 -48.13 -6.07 37.20
CA THR A 144 -48.67 -5.42 35.98
C THR A 144 -47.64 -5.26 34.86
N GLY A 145 -46.51 -5.97 34.92
CA GLY A 145 -45.52 -5.99 33.84
C GLY A 145 -45.95 -6.85 32.65
N PRO A 146 -45.15 -6.91 31.58
CA PRO A 146 -45.33 -7.89 30.52
C PRO A 146 -45.37 -9.33 31.06
N LEU A 147 -46.09 -10.19 30.35
CA LEU A 147 -46.15 -11.63 30.58
C LEU A 147 -44.86 -12.31 30.13
N ALA A 148 -44.37 -11.93 28.95
CA ALA A 148 -43.11 -12.40 28.38
C ALA A 148 -42.47 -11.33 27.48
N ARG A 149 -41.14 -11.40 27.34
CA ARG A 149 -40.34 -10.74 26.31
C ARG A 149 -39.54 -11.82 25.59
N VAL A 150 -39.47 -11.74 24.26
CA VAL A 150 -38.76 -12.69 23.41
C VAL A 150 -37.92 -11.89 22.42
N ALA A 151 -36.61 -12.07 22.43
CA ALA A 151 -35.72 -11.43 21.48
C ALA A 151 -35.00 -12.43 20.57
N SER A 152 -34.99 -12.14 19.27
CA SER A 152 -34.38 -12.94 18.21
C SER A 152 -33.91 -12.01 17.09
N GLN A 153 -32.76 -12.30 16.46
CA GLN A 153 -32.20 -11.56 15.32
C GLN A 153 -32.15 -10.03 15.51
N GLY A 154 -31.86 -9.56 16.73
CA GLY A 154 -31.75 -8.13 17.06
C GLY A 154 -33.09 -7.39 17.22
N ARG A 155 -34.21 -8.09 17.34
CA ARG A 155 -35.55 -7.52 17.56
C ARG A 155 -36.22 -8.14 18.78
N GLU A 156 -37.15 -7.40 19.39
CA GLU A 156 -37.93 -7.84 20.56
C GLU A 156 -39.42 -7.95 20.22
N LEU A 157 -40.07 -9.00 20.74
CA LEU A 157 -41.52 -9.15 20.84
C LEU A 157 -41.92 -9.25 22.31
N VAL A 158 -42.79 -8.34 22.76
CA VAL A 158 -43.27 -8.20 24.13
C VAL A 158 -44.73 -8.61 24.19
N TRP A 159 -45.06 -9.58 25.04
CA TRP A 159 -46.42 -10.08 25.28
C TRP A 159 -46.95 -9.53 26.60
N THR A 160 -48.16 -8.97 26.60
CA THR A 160 -48.81 -8.44 27.81
C THR A 160 -50.21 -9.01 27.98
N TRP A 161 -50.46 -9.65 29.13
CA TRP A 161 -51.78 -10.12 29.55
C TRP A 161 -52.67 -8.92 29.89
N THR A 162 -53.83 -8.77 29.22
CA THR A 162 -54.65 -7.55 29.35
C THR A 162 -55.87 -7.70 30.27
N GLY A 163 -55.94 -8.76 31.08
CA GLY A 163 -57.12 -9.07 31.92
C GLY A 163 -57.04 -8.56 33.36
N VAL A 164 -55.92 -8.85 34.04
CA VAL A 164 -55.65 -8.55 35.46
C VAL A 164 -54.14 -8.40 35.67
N ALA A 165 -53.71 -7.96 36.86
CA ALA A 165 -52.32 -8.16 37.28
C ALA A 165 -52.02 -9.66 37.41
N LEU A 166 -50.85 -10.09 36.97
CA LEU A 166 -50.40 -11.47 37.06
C LEU A 166 -50.10 -11.85 38.53
N PRO A 167 -50.47 -13.05 38.99
CA PRO A 167 -50.02 -13.60 40.27
C PRO A 167 -48.50 -13.88 40.21
N LYS A 168 -47.87 -14.13 41.36
CA LYS A 168 -46.48 -14.61 41.36
C LYS A 168 -46.44 -16.06 40.83
N PRO A 169 -45.61 -16.38 39.82
CA PRO A 169 -45.53 -17.74 39.29
C PRO A 169 -44.77 -18.70 40.22
N VAL A 170 -45.03 -19.99 40.03
CA VAL A 170 -44.22 -21.11 40.55
C VAL A 170 -43.48 -21.75 39.38
N THR A 171 -42.18 -22.01 39.53
CA THR A 171 -41.35 -22.64 38.49
C THR A 171 -41.10 -24.13 38.73
N ALA A 172 -41.00 -24.89 37.64
CA ALA A 172 -40.60 -26.30 37.64
C ALA A 172 -39.83 -26.58 36.33
N GLY A 173 -38.49 -26.66 36.41
CA GLY A 173 -37.64 -26.80 35.22
C GLY A 173 -37.87 -25.64 34.23
N PRO A 174 -38.21 -25.90 32.96
CA PRO A 174 -38.49 -24.86 31.95
C PRO A 174 -39.91 -24.26 32.03
N VAL A 175 -40.72 -24.64 33.04
CA VAL A 175 -42.14 -24.27 33.15
C VAL A 175 -42.38 -23.24 34.25
N ALA A 176 -43.24 -22.25 34.00
CA ALA A 176 -43.72 -21.26 34.98
C ALA A 176 -45.26 -21.21 35.00
N THR A 177 -45.88 -21.51 36.14
CA THR A 177 -47.34 -21.49 36.33
C THR A 177 -47.79 -20.33 37.20
N TYR A 178 -48.63 -19.48 36.61
CA TYR A 178 -49.34 -18.35 37.20
C TYR A 178 -50.73 -18.81 37.66
N ALA A 179 -50.88 -19.08 38.96
CA ALA A 179 -52.10 -19.68 39.50
C ALA A 179 -53.25 -18.68 39.67
N GLU A 180 -54.46 -19.05 39.23
CA GLU A 180 -55.71 -18.27 39.34
C GLU A 180 -55.66 -16.88 38.64
N VAL A 181 -55.04 -16.79 37.44
CA VAL A 181 -55.11 -15.57 36.58
C VAL A 181 -56.55 -15.17 36.22
N LEU A 182 -57.47 -16.13 36.23
CA LEU A 182 -58.90 -15.93 36.35
C LEU A 182 -59.42 -16.95 37.38
N PRO A 183 -60.56 -16.72 38.05
CA PRO A 183 -61.11 -17.68 39.01
C PRO A 183 -61.31 -19.08 38.37
N GLY A 184 -60.57 -20.06 38.90
CA GLY A 184 -60.50 -21.44 38.44
C GLY A 184 -59.74 -21.68 37.13
N VAL A 185 -58.86 -20.75 36.71
CA VAL A 185 -58.02 -20.86 35.51
C VAL A 185 -56.58 -20.46 35.83
N ASP A 186 -55.64 -21.36 35.58
CA ASP A 186 -54.19 -21.06 35.64
C ASP A 186 -53.67 -20.69 34.25
N LEU A 187 -52.56 -19.97 34.21
CA LEU A 187 -51.78 -19.69 33.00
C LEU A 187 -50.40 -20.32 33.18
N THR A 188 -50.00 -21.20 32.27
CA THR A 188 -48.70 -21.88 32.30
C THR A 188 -47.90 -21.51 31.07
N LEU A 189 -46.64 -21.15 31.26
CA LEU A 189 -45.68 -20.90 30.18
C LEU A 189 -44.59 -21.98 30.20
N HIS A 190 -44.25 -22.54 29.04
CA HIS A 190 -43.17 -23.51 28.86
C HIS A 190 -42.13 -22.92 27.89
N VAL A 191 -40.86 -22.83 28.30
CA VAL A 191 -39.75 -22.32 27.46
C VAL A 191 -39.03 -23.48 26.77
N ASP A 192 -38.86 -23.39 25.46
CA ASP A 192 -38.12 -24.38 24.64
C ASP A 192 -36.89 -23.71 23.97
N GLU A 193 -36.25 -24.43 23.04
CA GLU A 193 -35.09 -23.94 22.30
C GLU A 193 -35.44 -22.84 21.27
N TRP A 194 -36.74 -22.64 21.00
CA TRP A 194 -37.28 -21.82 19.91
C TRP A 194 -38.07 -20.60 20.38
N GLY A 195 -38.50 -20.57 21.65
CA GLY A 195 -39.28 -19.48 22.24
C GLY A 195 -40.03 -19.92 23.50
N PHE A 196 -41.34 -19.70 23.52
CA PHE A 196 -42.20 -20.19 24.60
C PHE A 196 -43.63 -20.49 24.12
N ALA A 197 -44.23 -21.51 24.72
CA ALA A 197 -45.64 -21.84 24.60
C ALA A 197 -46.44 -21.26 25.78
N GLU A 198 -47.68 -20.82 25.52
CA GLU A 198 -48.65 -20.42 26.53
C GLU A 198 -49.81 -21.43 26.59
N VAL A 199 -50.23 -21.85 27.78
CA VAL A 199 -51.41 -22.69 27.97
C VAL A 199 -52.23 -22.23 29.18
N LEU A 200 -53.49 -21.90 28.94
CA LEU A 200 -54.49 -21.61 29.97
C LEU A 200 -55.19 -22.91 30.39
N VAL A 201 -55.12 -23.24 31.68
CA VAL A 201 -55.65 -24.48 32.27
C VAL A 201 -56.95 -24.17 33.02
N VAL A 202 -58.08 -24.36 32.35
CA VAL A 202 -59.42 -24.18 32.93
C VAL A 202 -59.76 -25.40 33.80
N LYS A 203 -59.79 -25.23 35.12
CA LYS A 203 -59.85 -26.34 36.09
C LYS A 203 -61.22 -27.00 36.20
N THR A 204 -62.30 -26.27 35.90
CA THR A 204 -63.68 -26.73 36.19
C THR A 204 -64.73 -26.20 35.20
N ALA A 205 -65.88 -26.90 35.14
CA ALA A 205 -67.08 -26.46 34.42
C ALA A 205 -67.71 -25.16 34.97
N ALA A 206 -67.28 -24.68 36.15
CA ALA A 206 -67.63 -23.36 36.67
C ALA A 206 -66.71 -22.29 36.05
N ALA A 207 -65.40 -22.52 36.08
CA ALA A 207 -64.40 -21.64 35.46
C ALA A 207 -64.63 -21.48 33.96
N ALA A 208 -65.02 -22.56 33.26
CA ALA A 208 -65.35 -22.54 31.84
C ALA A 208 -66.48 -21.57 31.46
N ARG A 209 -67.36 -21.22 32.40
CA ARG A 209 -68.47 -20.27 32.18
C ARG A 209 -68.02 -18.81 32.29
N ASN A 210 -66.84 -18.54 32.85
CA ASN A 210 -66.29 -17.20 33.05
C ASN A 210 -66.34 -16.37 31.75
N PRO A 211 -66.93 -15.16 31.74
CA PRO A 211 -67.08 -14.36 30.53
C PRO A 211 -65.76 -13.89 29.92
N ALA A 212 -64.65 -13.85 30.67
CA ALA A 212 -63.33 -13.55 30.12
C ALA A 212 -62.87 -14.60 29.08
N LEU A 213 -63.28 -15.86 29.23
CA LEU A 213 -63.00 -16.94 28.27
C LEU A 213 -63.83 -16.84 26.97
N ALA A 214 -64.66 -15.81 26.79
CA ALA A 214 -65.34 -15.55 25.52
C ALA A 214 -64.42 -14.90 24.46
N ALA A 215 -63.39 -14.16 24.89
CA ALA A 215 -62.38 -13.60 24.00
C ALA A 215 -61.10 -13.22 24.77
N LEU A 216 -60.07 -14.07 24.68
CA LEU A 216 -58.75 -13.84 25.27
C LEU A 216 -58.00 -12.75 24.48
N ARG A 217 -57.18 -11.95 25.18
CA ARG A 217 -56.51 -10.77 24.61
C ARG A 217 -55.09 -10.58 25.14
N PHE A 218 -54.17 -10.40 24.21
CA PHE A 218 -52.76 -10.12 24.48
C PHE A 218 -52.36 -8.86 23.73
N ALA A 219 -51.87 -7.85 24.43
CA ALA A 219 -51.27 -6.69 23.78
C ALA A 219 -49.82 -7.03 23.42
N LEU A 220 -49.49 -6.95 22.13
CA LEU A 220 -48.15 -7.15 21.62
C LEU A 220 -47.46 -5.79 21.41
N SER A 221 -46.19 -5.69 21.74
CA SER A 221 -45.33 -4.54 21.41
C SER A 221 -43.88 -4.99 21.17
N GLY A 222 -42.96 -4.08 20.86
CA GLY A 222 -41.57 -4.44 20.59
C GLY A 222 -40.88 -3.56 19.53
N THR A 223 -39.63 -3.87 19.24
CA THR A 223 -38.77 -3.09 18.34
C THR A 223 -38.70 -3.69 16.93
N GLY A 224 -38.85 -2.85 15.90
CA GLY A 224 -38.79 -3.29 14.49
C GLY A 224 -40.04 -4.02 13.98
N LEU A 225 -41.21 -3.76 14.59
CA LEU A 225 -42.50 -4.35 14.24
C LEU A 225 -43.37 -3.39 13.40
N THR A 226 -44.13 -3.92 12.44
CA THR A 226 -45.11 -3.14 11.64
C THR A 226 -46.42 -3.92 11.45
N ALA A 227 -47.55 -3.25 11.65
CA ALA A 227 -48.87 -3.91 11.68
C ALA A 227 -49.38 -4.26 10.28
N ALA A 228 -49.84 -5.51 10.10
CA ALA A 228 -50.48 -5.99 8.88
C ALA A 228 -51.79 -6.74 9.20
N GLY A 229 -52.83 -6.47 8.42
CA GLY A 229 -54.05 -7.30 8.36
C GLY A 229 -53.93 -8.40 7.28
N ALA A 230 -54.89 -9.31 7.12
CA ALA A 230 -56.22 -9.34 7.72
C ALA A 230 -56.81 -10.77 7.76
N ALA A 231 -58.05 -10.89 8.27
CA ALA A 231 -58.99 -12.00 8.09
C ALA A 231 -58.54 -13.42 8.49
N GLY A 232 -59.02 -13.90 9.64
CA GLY A 232 -59.10 -15.34 9.97
C GLY A 232 -57.82 -16.02 10.42
N ARG A 233 -56.68 -15.31 10.45
CA ARG A 233 -55.41 -15.78 11.05
C ARG A 233 -54.78 -14.65 11.86
N ALA A 234 -54.00 -15.01 12.88
CA ALA A 234 -53.17 -14.07 13.64
C ALA A 234 -51.69 -14.25 13.30
N ARG A 235 -51.28 -13.80 12.10
CA ARG A 235 -49.86 -13.50 11.89
C ARG A 235 -49.50 -12.30 12.78
N THR A 236 -48.32 -12.33 13.38
CA THR A 236 -47.76 -11.22 14.16
C THR A 236 -47.53 -9.97 13.29
N PRO A 237 -47.27 -8.79 13.90
CA PRO A 237 -46.76 -7.58 13.22
C PRO A 237 -45.34 -7.72 12.60
N ALA A 238 -45.04 -8.85 11.97
CA ALA A 238 -43.73 -9.22 11.38
C ALA A 238 -43.79 -9.47 9.86
N ALA A 239 -44.94 -9.23 9.20
CA ALA A 239 -45.16 -9.61 7.80
C ALA A 239 -44.45 -8.72 6.74
N ALA A 240 -43.71 -7.69 7.16
CA ALA A 240 -42.99 -6.79 6.24
C ALA A 240 -41.45 -6.94 6.29
N VAL A 241 -40.89 -7.57 7.33
CA VAL A 241 -39.44 -7.87 7.40
C VAL A 241 -39.21 -9.17 8.18
N SER A 242 -38.77 -10.22 7.46
CA SER A 242 -38.21 -11.50 7.95
C SER A 242 -39.04 -12.42 8.87
N ASP A 243 -38.79 -13.72 8.72
CA ASP A 243 -39.41 -14.86 9.39
C ASP A 243 -38.99 -15.00 10.87
N ALA A 244 -39.29 -14.00 11.71
CA ALA A 244 -38.80 -13.95 13.09
C ALA A 244 -39.68 -14.69 14.12
N PHE A 245 -41.01 -14.59 14.01
CA PHE A 245 -41.96 -15.19 14.97
C PHE A 245 -43.29 -15.56 14.28
N ASP A 246 -43.67 -16.83 14.31
CA ASP A 246 -45.01 -17.30 13.92
C ASP A 246 -45.83 -17.68 15.17
N ILE A 247 -47.15 -17.53 15.07
CA ILE A 247 -48.09 -17.98 16.10
C ILE A 247 -48.95 -19.05 15.45
N GLY A 248 -48.84 -20.28 15.96
CA GLY A 248 -49.60 -21.42 15.46
C GLY A 248 -51.11 -21.18 15.61
N PRO A 249 -51.96 -21.83 14.78
CA PRO A 249 -53.40 -21.74 14.98
C PRO A 249 -53.75 -22.39 16.32
N ALA A 250 -54.31 -21.56 17.20
CA ALA A 250 -54.57 -21.94 18.58
C ALA A 250 -55.55 -23.12 18.69
N ALA A 251 -55.34 -23.98 19.68
CA ALA A 251 -56.14 -25.17 19.93
C ALA A 251 -56.65 -25.21 21.37
N MET A 252 -57.69 -26.00 21.62
CA MET A 252 -58.11 -26.35 22.97
C MET A 252 -58.54 -27.81 23.04
N TRP A 253 -58.38 -28.42 24.21
CA TRP A 253 -58.70 -29.84 24.43
C TRP A 253 -59.16 -30.12 25.85
N ASP A 254 -60.00 -31.14 26.00
CA ASP A 254 -60.47 -31.62 27.30
C ASP A 254 -59.63 -32.81 27.83
N SER A 255 -59.89 -33.25 29.06
CA SER A 255 -59.15 -34.33 29.74
C SER A 255 -59.82 -35.71 29.61
N THR A 256 -60.54 -35.96 28.52
CA THR A 256 -61.27 -37.22 28.34
C THR A 256 -60.30 -38.38 28.11
N LEU A 257 -60.48 -39.48 28.85
CA LEU A 257 -59.68 -40.70 28.71
C LEU A 257 -60.25 -41.61 27.61
N PRO A 258 -59.42 -42.38 26.87
CA PRO A 258 -59.89 -43.22 25.78
C PRO A 258 -60.73 -44.40 26.30
N ALA A 259 -61.67 -44.86 25.46
CA ALA A 259 -62.63 -45.91 25.82
C ALA A 259 -62.00 -47.32 25.92
N THR A 260 -60.79 -47.51 25.38
CA THR A 260 -60.01 -48.75 25.41
C THR A 260 -58.90 -48.67 26.46
N LYS A 261 -58.75 -49.72 27.25
CA LYS A 261 -57.65 -49.82 28.24
C LYS A 261 -56.34 -50.22 27.54
N PRO A 262 -55.19 -49.63 27.89
CA PRO A 262 -53.89 -50.04 27.34
C PRO A 262 -53.56 -51.52 27.56
N PRO A 263 -52.67 -52.10 26.73
CA PRO A 263 -52.05 -53.38 27.00
C PRO A 263 -51.37 -53.38 28.38
N ALA A 264 -51.53 -54.47 29.13
CA ALA A 264 -50.96 -54.61 30.48
C ALA A 264 -49.41 -54.76 30.51
N SER A 265 -48.76 -54.64 29.34
CA SER A 265 -47.32 -54.77 29.14
C SER A 265 -46.58 -53.44 28.98
N MET A 266 -47.29 -52.31 28.83
CA MET A 266 -46.66 -50.98 28.74
C MET A 266 -46.17 -50.52 30.13
N PRO A 267 -45.03 -49.82 30.24
CA PRO A 267 -44.58 -49.26 31.51
C PRO A 267 -45.57 -48.20 32.03
N ALA A 268 -45.79 -48.16 33.34
CA ALA A 268 -46.82 -47.33 33.97
C ALA A 268 -46.57 -45.80 33.87
N GLN A 269 -45.45 -45.39 33.26
CA GLN A 269 -45.04 -44.01 33.08
C GLN A 269 -45.46 -43.51 31.68
N ASP A 270 -45.16 -44.27 30.62
CA ASP A 270 -45.60 -43.98 29.24
C ASP A 270 -47.13 -44.10 29.10
N VAL A 271 -47.73 -45.05 29.83
CA VAL A 271 -49.19 -45.17 29.99
C VAL A 271 -49.83 -43.89 30.56
N ARG A 272 -49.07 -43.03 31.26
CA ARG A 272 -49.61 -41.77 31.79
C ARG A 272 -49.45 -40.58 30.85
N SER A 273 -48.42 -40.54 30.01
CA SER A 273 -48.23 -39.45 29.04
C SER A 273 -49.21 -39.55 27.87
N GLU A 274 -49.35 -40.72 27.23
CA GLU A 274 -50.24 -40.85 26.06
C GLU A 274 -51.74 -40.87 26.43
N LEU A 275 -52.12 -41.24 27.66
CA LEU A 275 -53.54 -41.32 28.07
C LEU A 275 -54.16 -39.99 28.55
N VAL A 276 -53.38 -39.12 29.19
CA VAL A 276 -53.90 -38.02 30.02
C VAL A 276 -53.53 -36.67 29.42
N SER A 277 -54.52 -35.81 29.20
CA SER A 277 -54.27 -34.44 28.73
C SER A 277 -53.40 -33.65 29.71
N THR A 278 -52.33 -33.09 29.18
CA THR A 278 -51.39 -32.19 29.85
C THR A 278 -51.42 -30.81 29.18
N PHE A 279 -50.51 -29.91 29.57
CA PHE A 279 -50.30 -28.65 28.87
C PHE A 279 -49.46 -28.83 27.58
N ASP A 280 -48.63 -29.88 27.47
CA ASP A 280 -47.87 -30.12 26.25
C ASP A 280 -48.76 -30.65 25.11
N GLY A 281 -49.79 -31.45 25.46
CA GLY A 281 -50.86 -31.87 24.57
C GLY A 281 -52.01 -32.68 25.22
N PRO A 282 -53.13 -32.87 24.49
CA PRO A 282 -54.19 -33.83 24.81
C PRO A 282 -53.72 -35.27 24.84
N GLY A 283 -54.31 -36.07 25.73
CA GLY A 283 -54.19 -37.53 25.72
C GLY A 283 -55.10 -38.17 24.66
N ALA A 284 -54.87 -39.45 24.34
CA ALA A 284 -55.49 -40.16 23.21
C ALA A 284 -57.04 -40.27 23.23
N GLY A 285 -57.70 -39.97 24.35
CA GLY A 285 -59.17 -39.91 24.44
C GLY A 285 -59.77 -38.50 24.34
N ALA A 286 -58.94 -37.46 24.29
CA ALA A 286 -59.34 -36.07 24.47
C ALA A 286 -60.12 -35.53 23.26
N ARG A 287 -61.11 -34.69 23.53
CA ARG A 287 -61.85 -33.99 22.47
C ARG A 287 -61.17 -32.65 22.20
N THR A 288 -60.72 -32.46 20.97
CA THR A 288 -59.95 -31.29 20.53
C THR A 288 -60.78 -30.34 19.67
N ALA A 289 -60.48 -29.04 19.70
CA ALA A 289 -61.09 -28.04 18.82
C ALA A 289 -60.11 -26.91 18.46
N THR A 290 -60.04 -26.55 17.18
CA THR A 290 -59.26 -25.39 16.69
C THR A 290 -59.99 -24.08 16.98
N MET A 291 -59.27 -23.08 17.48
CA MET A 291 -59.81 -21.81 17.94
C MET A 291 -59.51 -20.66 16.94
N PRO A 292 -60.50 -19.81 16.59
CA PRO A 292 -60.24 -18.63 15.78
C PRO A 292 -59.35 -17.61 16.51
N ALA A 293 -58.21 -17.28 15.91
CA ALA A 293 -57.28 -16.23 16.32
C ALA A 293 -57.21 -15.12 15.26
N ARG A 294 -57.18 -13.85 15.69
CA ARG A 294 -57.07 -12.67 14.81
C ARG A 294 -56.28 -11.55 15.47
N MET A 295 -55.55 -10.76 14.68
CA MET A 295 -55.02 -9.48 15.15
C MET A 295 -56.09 -8.38 15.09
N SER A 296 -56.02 -7.44 16.03
CA SER A 296 -56.80 -6.20 16.07
C SER A 296 -55.87 -5.06 16.51
N GLY A 297 -55.35 -4.33 15.53
CA GLY A 297 -54.18 -3.48 15.74
C GLY A 297 -53.00 -4.33 16.22
N THR A 298 -52.40 -3.96 17.35
CA THR A 298 -51.35 -4.73 18.03
C THR A 298 -51.87 -5.76 19.04
N THR A 299 -53.19 -5.92 19.19
CA THR A 299 -53.78 -6.91 20.12
C THR A 299 -54.07 -8.23 19.40
N LEU A 300 -53.51 -9.33 19.89
CA LEU A 300 -53.92 -10.69 19.54
C LEU A 300 -55.25 -10.98 20.26
N VAL A 301 -56.27 -11.39 19.51
CA VAL A 301 -57.60 -11.74 20.02
C VAL A 301 -57.92 -13.18 19.64
N MET A 302 -58.19 -14.03 20.63
CA MET A 302 -58.50 -15.45 20.45
C MET A 302 -59.87 -15.79 21.00
N THR A 303 -60.56 -16.73 20.34
CA THR A 303 -61.95 -17.09 20.66
C THR A 303 -62.05 -18.58 21.03
N PRO A 304 -62.01 -18.93 22.32
CA PRO A 304 -62.21 -20.30 22.77
C PRO A 304 -63.55 -20.88 22.30
N VAL A 305 -63.55 -22.14 21.88
CA VAL A 305 -64.71 -22.82 21.29
C VAL A 305 -65.72 -23.14 22.40
N ARG A 306 -66.72 -22.26 22.54
CA ARG A 306 -67.69 -22.30 23.66
C ARG A 306 -68.48 -23.60 23.74
N SER A 307 -68.70 -24.32 22.64
CA SER A 307 -69.32 -25.66 22.68
C SER A 307 -68.47 -26.64 23.50
N LEU A 308 -67.18 -26.75 23.24
CA LEU A 308 -66.28 -27.63 24.02
C LEU A 308 -66.13 -27.15 25.48
N LEU A 309 -66.24 -25.84 25.76
CA LEU A 309 -66.23 -25.32 27.14
C LEU A 309 -67.52 -25.54 27.94
N THR A 310 -68.67 -25.78 27.31
CA THR A 310 -69.98 -25.84 28.01
C THR A 310 -70.80 -27.10 27.76
N ASP A 311 -70.33 -28.01 26.92
CA ASP A 311 -70.88 -29.35 26.74
C ASP A 311 -70.84 -30.15 28.05
N PRO A 312 -71.95 -30.76 28.52
CA PRO A 312 -71.97 -31.64 29.68
C PRO A 312 -71.00 -32.84 29.61
N ALA A 313 -70.55 -33.24 28.43
CA ALA A 313 -69.58 -34.32 28.24
C ALA A 313 -68.09 -33.88 28.39
N THR A 314 -67.82 -32.62 28.71
CA THR A 314 -66.45 -32.10 28.83
C THR A 314 -65.78 -32.51 30.14
N THR A 315 -64.72 -33.32 30.03
CA THR A 315 -63.87 -33.72 31.15
C THR A 315 -62.85 -32.62 31.48
N PHE A 316 -62.85 -32.11 32.71
CA PHE A 316 -61.92 -31.05 33.14
C PHE A 316 -60.65 -31.63 33.81
N PRO A 317 -59.48 -30.98 33.72
CA PRO A 317 -59.24 -29.65 33.14
C PRO A 317 -59.38 -29.57 31.62
N VAL A 318 -59.64 -28.36 31.12
CA VAL A 318 -59.62 -28.02 29.69
C VAL A 318 -58.46 -27.07 29.46
N PHE A 319 -57.62 -27.39 28.48
CA PHE A 319 -56.45 -26.61 28.11
C PHE A 319 -56.76 -25.74 26.89
N ILE A 320 -56.26 -24.51 26.88
CA ILE A 320 -56.50 -23.49 25.85
C ILE A 320 -55.14 -22.87 25.49
N ASP A 321 -54.71 -23.04 24.24
CA ASP A 321 -53.30 -22.93 23.84
C ASP A 321 -53.09 -22.09 22.57
N PRO A 322 -52.33 -20.98 22.65
CA PRO A 322 -51.61 -20.38 21.54
C PRO A 322 -50.08 -20.52 21.65
N LYS A 323 -49.49 -21.60 21.11
CA LYS A 323 -48.02 -21.71 20.99
C LYS A 323 -47.45 -20.69 20.00
N SER A 324 -46.38 -20.00 20.42
CA SER A 324 -45.58 -19.10 19.59
C SER A 324 -44.19 -19.68 19.37
N SER A 325 -43.66 -19.60 18.15
CA SER A 325 -42.39 -20.23 17.78
C SER A 325 -41.61 -19.36 16.79
N SER A 326 -40.29 -19.24 16.94
CA SER A 326 -39.44 -18.69 15.89
C SER A 326 -39.44 -19.64 14.67
N PRO A 327 -39.72 -19.17 13.44
CA PRO A 327 -39.61 -19.98 12.22
C PRO A 327 -38.14 -20.32 11.94
N ALA A 328 -37.75 -21.55 12.25
CA ALA A 328 -36.36 -21.97 12.14
C ALA A 328 -36.02 -22.56 10.77
N ARG A 329 -34.79 -22.32 10.30
CA ARG A 329 -34.29 -22.89 9.04
C ARG A 329 -33.86 -24.34 9.18
N SER A 330 -33.41 -24.75 10.36
CA SER A 330 -33.33 -26.15 10.77
C SER A 330 -34.43 -26.40 11.81
N TYR A 331 -35.26 -27.41 11.62
CA TYR A 331 -36.43 -27.69 12.47
C TYR A 331 -36.92 -29.13 12.26
N TRP A 332 -37.67 -29.69 13.20
CA TRP A 332 -38.32 -30.99 13.02
C TRP A 332 -39.82 -30.92 13.27
N ALA A 333 -40.59 -31.86 12.72
CA ALA A 333 -41.98 -32.13 13.10
C ALA A 333 -42.37 -33.57 12.73
N MET A 334 -43.27 -34.19 13.48
CA MET A 334 -43.90 -35.45 13.04
C MET A 334 -45.21 -35.22 12.27
N ILE A 335 -45.77 -36.28 11.71
CA ILE A 335 -47.15 -36.34 11.22
C ILE A 335 -47.77 -37.69 11.64
N ASN A 336 -49.01 -37.66 12.13
CA ASN A 336 -49.76 -38.86 12.49
C ASN A 336 -51.03 -39.00 11.65
N LYS A 337 -51.24 -40.18 11.07
CA LYS A 337 -52.45 -40.58 10.33
C LYS A 337 -53.72 -40.59 11.20
N GLY A 338 -53.64 -40.93 12.49
CA GLY A 338 -54.78 -40.99 13.41
C GLY A 338 -55.45 -39.63 13.61
N HIS A 339 -54.65 -38.56 13.56
CA HIS A 339 -55.10 -37.17 13.66
C HIS A 339 -54.74 -36.39 12.38
N PRO A 340 -55.41 -36.67 11.24
CA PRO A 340 -54.86 -36.35 9.93
C PRO A 340 -54.80 -34.85 9.60
N SER A 341 -55.59 -34.01 10.28
CA SER A 341 -55.61 -32.55 10.17
C SER A 341 -54.78 -31.83 11.24
N GLN A 342 -54.10 -32.57 12.12
CA GLN A 342 -53.37 -32.02 13.26
C GLN A 342 -51.96 -31.55 12.88
N GLN A 343 -51.56 -30.42 13.47
CA GLN A 343 -50.30 -29.72 13.19
C GLN A 343 -49.31 -29.96 14.33
N TYR A 344 -48.46 -30.96 14.15
CA TYR A 344 -47.38 -31.32 15.07
C TYR A 344 -46.16 -30.38 14.98
N TRP A 345 -46.27 -29.26 14.24
CA TRP A 345 -45.23 -28.23 14.18
C TRP A 345 -44.93 -27.66 15.57
N SER A 346 -45.94 -27.33 16.39
CA SER A 346 -45.75 -26.80 17.76
C SER A 346 -46.09 -27.80 18.88
N TYR A 347 -46.53 -29.00 18.53
CA TYR A 347 -47.32 -29.88 19.40
C TYR A 347 -46.59 -31.22 19.64
N ASP A 348 -46.66 -31.75 20.88
CA ASP A 348 -46.17 -33.09 21.27
C ASP A 348 -44.71 -33.38 20.89
N ARG A 349 -43.81 -32.47 21.32
CA ARG A 349 -42.35 -32.60 21.11
C ARG A 349 -41.68 -33.44 22.20
N SER A 350 -42.24 -33.44 23.41
CA SER A 350 -41.72 -34.13 24.59
C SER A 350 -41.76 -35.66 24.50
N ASP A 351 -42.43 -36.23 23.49
CA ASP A 351 -42.46 -37.67 23.22
C ASP A 351 -41.61 -38.10 22.00
N HIS A 352 -40.76 -37.18 21.51
CA HIS A 352 -39.74 -37.35 20.48
C HIS A 352 -40.23 -37.84 19.08
N ALA A 353 -39.29 -37.98 18.14
CA ALA A 353 -39.51 -38.39 16.77
C ALA A 353 -39.96 -39.86 16.63
N LYS A 354 -41.20 -40.09 16.15
CA LYS A 354 -41.80 -41.42 15.94
C LYS A 354 -41.91 -41.82 14.46
N VAL A 355 -41.75 -43.11 14.15
CA VAL A 355 -42.06 -43.70 12.82
C VAL A 355 -42.85 -44.99 12.95
N GLY A 356 -43.70 -45.30 11.96
CA GLY A 356 -44.49 -46.55 11.90
C GLY A 356 -45.82 -46.48 12.66
N ASN A 357 -46.58 -47.57 12.68
CA ASN A 357 -47.87 -47.63 13.40
C ASN A 357 -47.70 -48.01 14.88
N ALA A 358 -48.47 -47.44 15.81
CA ALA A 358 -48.33 -47.68 17.26
C ALA A 358 -48.80 -49.07 17.75
N GLY A 359 -49.35 -49.93 16.87
CA GLY A 359 -49.85 -51.26 17.18
C GLY A 359 -51.38 -51.37 17.19
N ASP A 360 -52.07 -50.26 16.99
CA ASP A 360 -53.53 -50.06 17.03
C ASP A 360 -54.20 -50.14 15.63
N GLY A 361 -53.45 -49.87 14.56
CA GLY A 361 -53.92 -49.74 13.18
C GLY A 361 -54.35 -48.33 12.73
N THR A 362 -54.49 -47.38 13.66
CA THR A 362 -54.94 -46.00 13.39
C THR A 362 -53.79 -44.98 13.49
N ASP A 363 -53.04 -44.97 14.58
CA ASP A 363 -51.93 -44.05 14.84
C ASP A 363 -50.67 -44.48 14.08
N MET A 364 -50.27 -43.70 13.08
CA MET A 364 -49.21 -44.05 12.15
C MET A 364 -48.34 -42.83 11.88
N TYR A 365 -47.12 -42.88 12.42
CA TYR A 365 -46.20 -41.77 12.52
C TYR A 365 -45.16 -41.76 11.40
N ARG A 366 -44.73 -40.54 11.04
CA ARG A 366 -43.46 -40.27 10.35
C ARG A 366 -42.87 -38.98 10.91
N SER A 367 -41.55 -38.90 11.00
CA SER A 367 -40.84 -37.67 11.37
C SER A 367 -40.16 -37.02 10.17
N LEU A 368 -40.14 -35.68 10.19
CA LEU A 368 -39.54 -34.83 9.18
C LEU A 368 -38.53 -33.89 9.83
N PHE A 369 -37.42 -33.68 9.13
CA PHE A 369 -36.26 -32.92 9.59
C PHE A 369 -35.84 -31.97 8.47
N GLN A 370 -36.08 -30.69 8.69
CA GLN A 370 -35.59 -29.62 7.84
C GLN A 370 -34.21 -29.18 8.33
N PHE A 371 -33.29 -28.97 7.40
CA PHE A 371 -31.94 -28.45 7.66
C PHE A 371 -31.69 -27.25 6.73
N SER A 372 -30.96 -26.23 7.21
CA SER A 372 -30.49 -25.17 6.31
C SER A 372 -29.35 -25.66 5.43
N THR A 373 -29.31 -25.18 4.19
CA THR A 373 -28.26 -25.47 3.20
C THR A 373 -27.16 -24.40 3.15
N ALA A 374 -27.30 -23.33 3.94
CA ALA A 374 -26.51 -22.10 3.81
C ALA A 374 -24.99 -22.33 3.90
N THR A 375 -24.55 -23.30 4.71
CA THR A 375 -23.15 -23.59 4.99
C THR A 375 -22.41 -24.18 3.77
N TRP A 376 -23.10 -24.91 2.90
CA TRP A 376 -22.54 -25.48 1.65
C TRP A 376 -23.14 -24.91 0.36
N GLN A 377 -23.89 -23.80 0.45
CA GLN A 377 -24.55 -23.20 -0.72
C GLN A 377 -23.53 -22.85 -1.82
N GLY A 378 -23.71 -23.44 -3.00
CA GLY A 378 -22.83 -23.26 -4.16
C GLY A 378 -21.52 -24.05 -4.11
N LYS A 379 -21.34 -24.97 -3.14
CA LYS A 379 -20.17 -25.85 -3.01
C LYS A 379 -20.38 -27.17 -3.74
N HIS A 380 -19.29 -27.86 -4.07
CA HIS A 380 -19.35 -29.23 -4.60
C HIS A 380 -19.50 -30.21 -3.42
N VAL A 381 -20.72 -30.70 -3.20
CA VAL A 381 -21.01 -31.69 -2.15
C VAL A 381 -20.51 -33.08 -2.59
N THR A 382 -19.59 -33.65 -1.82
CA THR A 382 -18.87 -34.91 -2.16
C THR A 382 -19.33 -36.12 -1.35
N ALA A 383 -19.80 -35.93 -0.11
CA ALA A 383 -20.37 -37.00 0.71
C ALA A 383 -21.39 -36.46 1.73
N VAL A 384 -22.47 -37.20 1.99
CA VAL A 384 -23.48 -36.85 3.00
C VAL A 384 -23.86 -38.03 3.87
N THR A 385 -24.06 -37.76 5.16
CA THR A 385 -24.65 -38.69 6.13
C THR A 385 -25.73 -37.96 6.93
N PHE A 386 -26.95 -38.49 6.93
CA PHE A 386 -27.95 -38.15 7.95
C PHE A 386 -27.79 -39.13 9.11
N SER A 387 -27.89 -38.66 10.35
CA SER A 387 -27.77 -39.50 11.55
C SER A 387 -28.79 -39.13 12.61
N ASP A 388 -29.20 -40.11 13.42
CA ASP A 388 -30.15 -39.95 14.52
C ASP A 388 -29.91 -41.03 15.59
N ASN A 389 -30.47 -40.89 16.80
CA ASN A 389 -30.25 -41.81 17.91
C ASN A 389 -31.51 -42.63 18.23
N LEU A 390 -31.46 -43.96 18.11
CA LEU A 390 -32.63 -44.82 18.34
C LEU A 390 -32.86 -45.07 19.84
N LEU A 391 -33.91 -44.46 20.40
CA LEU A 391 -34.33 -44.63 21.79
C LEU A 391 -35.07 -45.96 22.03
N HIS A 392 -36.14 -46.22 21.27
CA HIS A 392 -36.97 -47.41 21.45
C HIS A 392 -37.43 -48.02 20.12
N SER A 393 -37.65 -49.33 20.07
CA SER A 393 -38.36 -50.00 18.97
C SER A 393 -39.22 -51.15 19.45
N TRP A 394 -40.45 -51.25 18.95
CA TRP A 394 -41.39 -52.31 19.35
C TRP A 394 -40.87 -53.72 19.04
N SER A 395 -40.17 -53.88 17.90
CA SER A 395 -39.54 -55.14 17.51
C SER A 395 -38.18 -55.32 18.18
N CYS A 396 -37.94 -56.48 18.79
CA CYS A 396 -36.60 -56.94 19.23
C CYS A 396 -35.73 -57.52 18.11
N SER A 397 -36.29 -57.71 16.92
CA SER A 397 -35.55 -58.01 15.69
C SER A 397 -35.26 -56.73 14.94
N ASN A 398 -34.08 -56.62 14.30
CA ASN A 398 -33.75 -55.46 13.46
C ASN A 398 -34.81 -55.24 12.38
N THR A 399 -35.37 -54.03 12.31
CA THR A 399 -36.29 -53.62 11.24
C THR A 399 -35.80 -52.35 10.53
N VAL A 400 -36.26 -52.15 9.31
CA VAL A 400 -35.69 -51.15 8.41
C VAL A 400 -36.42 -49.80 8.51
N THR A 401 -35.65 -48.74 8.71
CA THR A 401 -36.10 -47.35 8.65
C THR A 401 -35.50 -46.68 7.41
N GLN A 402 -36.38 -46.12 6.58
CA GLN A 402 -36.07 -45.49 5.31
C GLN A 402 -35.93 -43.97 5.48
N LEU A 403 -34.95 -43.38 4.81
CA LEU A 403 -34.78 -41.93 4.67
C LEU A 403 -35.26 -41.50 3.28
N HIS A 404 -36.02 -40.42 3.22
CA HIS A 404 -36.62 -39.84 2.01
C HIS A 404 -36.34 -38.33 1.93
N HIS A 405 -36.38 -37.74 0.74
CA HIS A 405 -36.61 -36.30 0.56
C HIS A 405 -38.13 -36.05 0.64
N VAL A 406 -38.52 -35.00 1.35
CA VAL A 406 -39.89 -34.48 1.35
C VAL A 406 -39.89 -33.16 0.59
N THR A 407 -40.59 -33.12 -0.55
CA THR A 407 -40.54 -32.00 -1.50
C THR A 407 -41.27 -30.73 -1.04
N GLN A 408 -41.93 -30.79 0.12
CA GLN A 408 -42.50 -29.65 0.82
C GLN A 408 -41.60 -29.28 2.00
N ALA A 409 -41.19 -28.01 2.07
CA ALA A 409 -40.60 -27.43 3.27
C ALA A 409 -41.59 -27.51 4.46
N LEU A 410 -41.04 -27.64 5.68
CA LEU A 410 -41.85 -27.65 6.89
C LEU A 410 -42.39 -26.26 7.22
N SER A 411 -43.62 -26.21 7.75
CA SER A 411 -44.25 -24.99 8.21
C SER A 411 -45.25 -25.30 9.33
N SER A 412 -45.78 -24.26 9.98
CA SER A 412 -46.93 -24.34 10.88
C SER A 412 -48.17 -24.98 10.25
N THR A 413 -48.24 -25.13 8.91
CA THR A 413 -49.35 -25.81 8.21
C THR A 413 -49.07 -27.27 7.81
N THR A 414 -47.94 -27.85 8.23
CA THR A 414 -47.63 -29.26 7.99
C THR A 414 -48.56 -30.16 8.82
N THR A 415 -49.27 -31.05 8.12
CA THR A 415 -50.19 -32.06 8.67
C THR A 415 -50.02 -33.35 7.88
N TRP A 416 -50.55 -34.48 8.39
CA TRP A 416 -50.62 -35.70 7.59
C TRP A 416 -51.35 -35.48 6.26
N THR A 417 -52.48 -34.76 6.28
CA THR A 417 -53.29 -34.48 5.08
C THR A 417 -52.55 -33.66 4.03
N SER A 418 -51.78 -32.64 4.44
CA SER A 418 -51.03 -31.79 3.50
C SER A 418 -49.74 -32.42 2.99
N ASN A 419 -49.10 -33.31 3.77
CA ASN A 419 -47.73 -33.74 3.52
C ASN A 419 -47.53 -35.23 3.16
N ASN A 420 -48.44 -36.15 3.51
CA ASN A 420 -48.23 -37.60 3.30
C ASN A 420 -47.96 -38.01 1.83
N ALA A 421 -48.31 -37.17 0.84
CA ALA A 421 -48.05 -37.39 -0.58
C ALA A 421 -46.75 -36.75 -1.11
N ALA A 422 -46.01 -35.99 -0.31
CA ALA A 422 -44.85 -35.20 -0.74
C ALA A 422 -43.49 -35.94 -0.66
N TRP A 423 -43.51 -37.25 -0.46
CA TRP A 423 -42.32 -38.06 -0.12
C TRP A 423 -41.73 -38.76 -1.35
N SER A 424 -40.41 -38.72 -1.50
CA SER A 424 -39.66 -39.36 -2.60
C SER A 424 -39.61 -40.90 -2.47
N SER A 425 -38.93 -41.56 -3.42
CA SER A 425 -38.33 -42.89 -3.19
C SER A 425 -37.32 -42.83 -2.04
N SER A 426 -37.02 -43.98 -1.42
CA SER A 426 -36.02 -44.08 -0.35
C SER A 426 -34.62 -43.74 -0.89
N LEU A 427 -33.95 -42.77 -0.26
CA LEU A 427 -32.57 -42.37 -0.56
C LEU A 427 -31.55 -43.31 0.11
N ALA A 428 -31.85 -43.71 1.34
CA ALA A 428 -31.00 -44.55 2.19
C ALA A 428 -31.85 -45.36 3.17
N THR A 429 -31.27 -46.41 3.77
CA THR A 429 -31.96 -47.29 4.73
C THR A 429 -31.03 -47.76 5.85
N ALA A 430 -31.51 -47.75 7.09
CA ALA A 430 -30.81 -48.31 8.25
C ALA A 430 -31.62 -49.45 8.88
N SER A 431 -30.96 -50.47 9.45
CA SER A 431 -31.58 -51.68 9.99
C SER A 431 -31.05 -52.01 11.38
N ASN A 432 -31.88 -51.81 12.41
CA ASN A 432 -31.52 -51.90 13.82
C ASN A 432 -32.76 -52.04 14.72
N GLN A 433 -32.54 -52.21 16.03
CA GLN A 433 -33.56 -52.28 17.08
C GLN A 433 -33.02 -51.73 18.41
N ASN A 434 -33.92 -51.32 19.31
CA ASN A 434 -33.67 -51.08 20.73
C ASN A 434 -34.93 -51.39 21.57
N CYS A 435 -35.41 -52.64 21.59
CA CYS A 435 -36.64 -53.02 22.32
C CYS A 435 -36.48 -53.16 23.85
N THR A 436 -35.31 -52.80 24.38
CA THR A 436 -34.91 -53.02 25.79
C THR A 436 -34.39 -51.75 26.45
N ASP A 437 -34.70 -50.59 25.85
CA ASP A 437 -34.46 -49.24 26.38
C ASP A 437 -33.03 -49.04 26.88
N LYS A 438 -32.08 -49.57 26.10
CA LYS A 438 -30.66 -49.34 26.31
C LYS A 438 -30.32 -47.91 25.92
N THR A 439 -29.19 -47.42 26.44
CA THR A 439 -28.53 -46.20 25.96
C THR A 439 -28.57 -46.15 24.43
N GLY A 440 -29.08 -45.05 23.87
CA GLY A 440 -29.57 -44.99 22.49
C GLY A 440 -28.60 -45.51 21.43
N VAL A 441 -29.17 -46.13 20.40
CA VAL A 441 -28.40 -46.74 19.31
C VAL A 441 -28.25 -45.74 18.15
N ARG A 442 -27.07 -45.15 18.04
CA ARG A 442 -26.67 -44.30 16.90
C ARG A 442 -27.01 -44.99 15.57
N THR A 443 -27.78 -44.31 14.74
CA THR A 443 -28.30 -44.78 13.45
C THR A 443 -27.84 -43.82 12.37
N GLU A 444 -27.29 -44.32 11.27
CA GLU A 444 -26.74 -43.49 10.20
C GLU A 444 -27.21 -43.96 8.82
N TRP A 445 -27.45 -42.98 7.95
CA TRP A 445 -27.95 -43.13 6.61
C TRP A 445 -27.03 -42.36 5.66
N SER A 446 -26.18 -43.08 4.93
CA SER A 446 -25.30 -42.52 3.90
C SER A 446 -25.35 -43.36 2.63
N THR A 447 -25.61 -42.70 1.49
CA THR A 447 -25.62 -43.28 0.14
C THR A 447 -25.23 -42.22 -0.87
N THR A 448 -24.77 -42.63 -2.06
CA THR A 448 -24.60 -41.72 -3.19
C THR A 448 -25.90 -41.01 -3.58
N ALA A 449 -27.06 -41.69 -3.46
CA ALA A 449 -28.37 -41.09 -3.71
C ALA A 449 -28.69 -39.94 -2.75
N LEU A 450 -28.40 -40.08 -1.44
CA LEU A 450 -28.53 -38.98 -0.48
C LEU A 450 -27.58 -37.81 -0.82
N THR A 451 -26.32 -38.12 -1.14
CA THR A 451 -25.33 -37.12 -1.56
C THR A 451 -25.81 -36.34 -2.79
N SER A 452 -26.31 -37.02 -3.83
CA SER A 452 -26.83 -36.38 -5.05
C SER A 452 -28.09 -35.55 -4.79
N GLU A 453 -28.99 -35.98 -3.91
CA GLU A 453 -30.20 -35.23 -3.58
C GLU A 453 -29.87 -33.92 -2.82
N VAL A 454 -28.91 -33.98 -1.89
CA VAL A 454 -28.44 -32.80 -1.14
C VAL A 454 -27.62 -31.86 -2.03
N ALA A 455 -26.85 -32.41 -2.97
CA ALA A 455 -26.19 -31.64 -4.03
C ALA A 455 -27.19 -30.96 -4.99
N ALA A 456 -28.34 -31.57 -5.27
CA ALA A 456 -29.41 -30.95 -6.05
C ALA A 456 -30.16 -29.87 -5.26
N ALA A 457 -30.38 -30.08 -3.96
CA ALA A 457 -31.00 -29.11 -3.05
C ALA A 457 -30.11 -27.89 -2.73
N ASN A 458 -28.87 -27.87 -3.19
CA ASN A 458 -27.85 -26.83 -2.94
C ASN A 458 -28.28 -25.41 -3.39
N GLY A 459 -29.16 -25.30 -4.39
CA GLY A 459 -29.77 -24.03 -4.82
C GLY A 459 -30.92 -23.52 -3.93
N ASN A 460 -31.45 -24.35 -3.03
CA ASN A 460 -32.53 -23.99 -2.10
C ASN A 460 -31.94 -23.39 -0.80
N ALA A 461 -32.80 -22.82 0.07
CA ALA A 461 -32.39 -22.30 1.39
C ALA A 461 -32.43 -23.37 2.52
N THR A 462 -33.11 -24.48 2.26
CA THR A 462 -33.32 -25.61 3.18
C THR A 462 -33.54 -26.90 2.38
N ILE A 463 -33.23 -28.05 2.98
CA ILE A 463 -33.67 -29.38 2.53
C ILE A 463 -34.53 -30.02 3.64
N THR A 464 -35.61 -30.71 3.27
CA THR A 464 -36.43 -31.48 4.22
C THR A 464 -36.26 -32.98 3.97
N LEU A 465 -35.71 -33.68 4.95
CA LEU A 465 -35.59 -35.13 4.96
C LEU A 465 -36.71 -35.74 5.82
N GLY A 466 -37.08 -36.98 5.56
CA GLY A 466 -38.14 -37.68 6.29
C GLY A 466 -37.78 -39.12 6.62
N LEU A 467 -38.02 -39.53 7.86
CA LEU A 467 -37.89 -40.92 8.31
C LEU A 467 -39.24 -41.65 8.24
N ARG A 468 -39.21 -42.86 7.67
CA ARG A 468 -40.38 -43.73 7.48
C ARG A 468 -40.04 -45.19 7.80
N ALA A 469 -40.97 -45.92 8.40
CA ALA A 469 -40.81 -47.36 8.56
C ALA A 469 -40.98 -48.07 7.20
N ALA A 470 -40.10 -49.01 6.85
CA ALA A 470 -40.20 -49.78 5.60
C ALA A 470 -41.45 -50.69 5.55
N SER A 471 -42.07 -50.94 6.71
CA SER A 471 -43.38 -51.55 6.86
C SER A 471 -44.19 -50.73 7.86
N GLU A 472 -45.33 -50.23 7.43
CA GLU A 472 -46.26 -49.43 8.26
C GLU A 472 -47.48 -50.27 8.71
N THR A 473 -47.41 -51.60 8.60
CA THR A 473 -48.53 -52.54 8.86
C THR A 473 -48.45 -53.18 10.24
N VAL A 474 -49.59 -53.24 10.93
CA VAL A 474 -49.78 -54.06 12.15
C VAL A 474 -49.62 -55.55 11.81
N SER A 475 -48.95 -56.30 12.69
CA SER A 475 -48.91 -57.77 12.66
C SER A 475 -49.65 -58.37 13.85
N THR A 476 -49.86 -59.69 13.86
CA THR A 476 -50.48 -60.39 15.00
C THR A 476 -49.69 -60.30 16.31
N ASN A 477 -48.44 -59.83 16.25
CA ASN A 477 -47.55 -59.65 17.40
C ASN A 477 -47.30 -58.14 17.69
N GLY A 478 -48.17 -57.25 17.20
CA GLY A 478 -48.01 -55.79 17.26
C GLY A 478 -47.26 -55.23 16.05
N SER A 479 -46.71 -54.02 16.18
CA SER A 479 -46.14 -53.27 15.06
C SER A 479 -44.65 -53.54 14.86
N ASN A 480 -44.28 -54.23 13.78
CA ASN A 480 -42.88 -54.58 13.54
C ASN A 480 -42.02 -53.38 13.12
N GLY A 481 -42.61 -52.36 12.50
CA GLY A 481 -41.90 -51.20 11.94
C GLY A 481 -41.71 -50.02 12.89
N TRP A 482 -42.34 -50.02 14.07
CA TRP A 482 -42.40 -48.82 14.90
C TRP A 482 -41.12 -48.56 15.69
N LYS A 483 -40.68 -47.29 15.71
CA LYS A 483 -39.50 -46.80 16.43
C LYS A 483 -39.67 -45.36 16.90
N LYS A 484 -38.91 -45.00 17.95
CA LYS A 484 -38.76 -43.65 18.52
C LYS A 484 -37.27 -43.27 18.55
N PHE A 485 -36.94 -42.11 17.99
CA PHE A 485 -35.59 -41.55 17.90
C PHE A 485 -35.43 -40.33 18.82
N ASP A 486 -34.21 -39.83 19.04
CA ASP A 486 -33.93 -38.64 19.84
C ASP A 486 -33.38 -37.50 18.98
N GLU A 487 -34.26 -36.67 18.48
CA GLU A 487 -33.92 -35.51 17.66
C GLU A 487 -33.31 -34.34 18.45
N THR A 488 -33.21 -34.44 19.78
CA THR A 488 -32.77 -33.35 20.68
C THR A 488 -31.39 -33.57 21.29
N ALA A 489 -30.92 -34.81 21.42
CA ALA A 489 -29.70 -35.11 22.14
C ALA A 489 -28.43 -34.53 21.46
N THR A 490 -27.76 -33.62 22.17
CA THR A 490 -26.50 -32.98 21.76
C THR A 490 -25.50 -33.97 21.16
N ALA A 491 -25.00 -33.66 19.97
CA ALA A 491 -24.02 -34.39 19.17
C ALA A 491 -24.40 -35.84 18.78
N THR A 492 -25.58 -36.34 19.15
CA THR A 492 -25.99 -37.73 18.88
C THR A 492 -27.29 -37.86 18.11
N GLY A 493 -28.20 -36.90 18.23
CA GLY A 493 -29.52 -36.87 17.62
C GLY A 493 -29.56 -36.52 16.13
N ALA A 494 -30.66 -35.91 15.69
CA ALA A 494 -30.97 -35.66 14.29
C ALA A 494 -30.02 -34.62 13.64
N HIS A 495 -29.01 -35.11 12.92
CA HIS A 495 -28.01 -34.32 12.22
C HIS A 495 -27.95 -34.62 10.72
N LEU A 496 -27.53 -33.61 9.95
CA LEU A 496 -27.11 -33.75 8.55
C LEU A 496 -25.65 -33.31 8.41
N SER A 497 -24.75 -34.28 8.20
CA SER A 497 -23.32 -34.05 7.98
C SER A 497 -23.02 -34.03 6.49
N VAL A 498 -22.50 -32.90 5.98
CA VAL A 498 -22.27 -32.63 4.56
C VAL A 498 -20.79 -32.28 4.35
N THR A 499 -20.09 -33.12 3.60
CA THR A 499 -18.71 -32.88 3.18
C THR A 499 -18.69 -32.27 1.78
N TYR A 500 -17.89 -31.22 1.58
CA TYR A 500 -17.84 -30.46 0.34
C TYR A 500 -16.45 -29.87 0.04
N ASN A 501 -16.29 -29.42 -1.20
CA ASN A 501 -15.15 -28.64 -1.70
C ASN A 501 -15.63 -27.32 -2.33
N THR A 502 -14.75 -26.32 -2.47
CA THR A 502 -15.02 -25.09 -3.23
C THR A 502 -14.14 -25.05 -4.47
N ALA A 503 -14.73 -24.94 -5.65
CA ALA A 503 -13.94 -24.71 -6.86
C ALA A 503 -13.11 -23.42 -6.76
N PRO A 504 -11.79 -23.43 -7.08
CA PRO A 504 -10.91 -22.27 -6.91
C PRO A 504 -11.40 -21.04 -7.67
N VAL A 505 -11.48 -19.88 -7.03
CA VAL A 505 -11.94 -18.64 -7.65
C VAL A 505 -10.78 -17.95 -8.38
N ILE A 506 -11.01 -17.64 -9.66
CA ILE A 506 -10.04 -17.04 -10.58
C ILE A 506 -10.32 -15.53 -10.70
N SER A 507 -9.36 -14.70 -10.30
CA SER A 507 -9.31 -13.28 -10.64
C SER A 507 -8.21 -13.04 -11.67
N ASN A 508 -8.56 -12.92 -12.95
CA ASN A 508 -7.60 -12.81 -14.05
C ASN A 508 -7.55 -11.42 -14.69
N GLY A 509 -6.39 -11.07 -15.25
CA GLY A 509 -6.11 -9.79 -15.91
C GLY A 509 -4.73 -9.78 -16.58
N HIS A 510 -4.31 -8.62 -17.07
CA HIS A 510 -2.97 -8.40 -17.60
C HIS A 510 -2.17 -7.52 -16.61
N THR A 511 -0.84 -7.52 -16.67
CA THR A 511 -0.05 -6.47 -15.97
C THR A 511 -0.37 -5.07 -16.47
N ASP A 512 -0.78 -4.98 -17.74
CA ASP A 512 -0.85 -3.75 -18.52
C ASP A 512 -2.31 -3.28 -18.73
N ALA A 513 -3.28 -4.14 -18.35
CA ALA A 513 -4.71 -3.84 -18.30
C ALA A 513 -5.36 -4.61 -17.14
N ALA A 514 -5.84 -3.87 -16.13
CA ALA A 514 -6.27 -4.42 -14.84
C ALA A 514 -7.54 -5.31 -14.91
N THR A 515 -8.36 -5.19 -15.95
CA THR A 515 -9.60 -5.94 -16.12
C THR A 515 -9.57 -6.82 -17.36
N CYS A 516 -9.79 -8.12 -17.19
CA CYS A 516 -9.89 -9.08 -18.27
C CYS A 516 -11.19 -8.92 -19.08
N ALA A 517 -11.11 -8.96 -20.42
CA ALA A 517 -12.28 -9.02 -21.29
C ALA A 517 -12.72 -10.47 -21.56
N THR A 518 -14.00 -10.74 -21.36
CA THR A 518 -14.61 -12.08 -21.55
C THR A 518 -14.98 -12.41 -23.00
N SER A 519 -14.91 -11.44 -23.92
CA SER A 519 -15.16 -11.65 -25.35
C SER A 519 -14.29 -10.74 -26.23
N ALA A 520 -14.06 -11.17 -27.47
CA ALA A 520 -13.29 -10.44 -28.48
C ALA A 520 -13.82 -9.01 -28.75
N ALA A 521 -15.13 -8.77 -28.59
CA ALA A 521 -15.74 -7.46 -28.80
C ALA A 521 -15.50 -6.45 -27.67
N GLY A 522 -15.13 -6.93 -26.47
CA GLY A 522 -14.76 -6.09 -25.33
C GLY A 522 -13.25 -6.02 -25.07
N ALA A 523 -12.44 -6.54 -25.99
CA ALA A 523 -11.00 -6.70 -25.84
C ALA A 523 -10.26 -5.35 -25.73
N PRO A 524 -9.55 -5.05 -24.62
CA PRO A 524 -8.72 -3.85 -24.51
C PRO A 524 -7.53 -3.91 -25.48
N ALA A 525 -7.14 -2.75 -25.99
CA ALA A 525 -5.94 -2.60 -26.81
C ALA A 525 -4.68 -2.51 -25.95
N LEU A 526 -3.64 -3.22 -26.36
CA LEU A 526 -2.30 -3.26 -25.79
C LEU A 526 -1.26 -3.00 -26.89
N ALA A 527 0.00 -2.72 -26.54
CA ALA A 527 1.11 -2.66 -27.49
C ALA A 527 2.17 -3.72 -27.15
N THR A 528 2.90 -4.21 -28.15
CA THR A 528 4.00 -5.19 -27.97
C THR A 528 5.41 -4.59 -28.15
N LEU A 529 5.51 -3.41 -28.76
CA LEU A 529 6.74 -2.57 -28.88
C LEU A 529 8.05 -3.30 -29.25
N GLY A 530 7.98 -4.48 -29.89
CA GLY A 530 9.13 -5.25 -30.37
C GLY A 530 10.09 -5.80 -29.31
N SER A 531 9.77 -5.71 -28.01
CA SER A 531 10.69 -6.03 -26.90
C SER A 531 10.03 -6.95 -25.86
N PRO A 532 10.73 -7.96 -25.32
CA PRO A 532 10.18 -8.84 -24.27
C PRO A 532 9.67 -8.11 -23.01
N ALA A 533 10.18 -6.91 -22.73
CA ALA A 533 9.71 -6.08 -21.62
C ALA A 533 8.29 -5.51 -21.84
N HIS A 534 7.77 -5.57 -23.06
CA HIS A 534 6.44 -5.12 -23.47
C HIS A 534 5.58 -6.27 -24.04
N ASN A 535 5.99 -7.53 -23.87
CA ASN A 535 5.10 -8.67 -24.11
C ASN A 535 3.94 -8.60 -23.09
N PRO A 536 2.65 -8.61 -23.51
CA PRO A 536 1.54 -8.72 -22.58
C PRO A 536 1.71 -9.89 -21.61
N VAL A 537 1.63 -9.62 -20.31
CA VAL A 537 1.81 -10.65 -19.27
C VAL A 537 0.45 -11.04 -18.67
N PRO A 538 -0.06 -12.25 -18.98
CA PRO A 538 -1.14 -12.89 -18.24
C PRO A 538 -0.85 -12.96 -16.73
N VAL A 539 -1.82 -12.50 -15.93
CA VAL A 539 -1.81 -12.57 -14.48
C VAL A 539 -3.11 -13.22 -14.00
N VAL A 540 -2.98 -14.09 -12.99
CA VAL A 540 -4.12 -14.62 -12.24
C VAL A 540 -3.81 -14.55 -10.75
N THR A 541 -4.73 -14.01 -9.97
CA THR A 541 -4.80 -14.25 -8.53
C THR A 541 -5.78 -15.39 -8.29
N VAL A 542 -5.33 -16.42 -7.60
CA VAL A 542 -6.16 -17.57 -7.21
C VAL A 542 -6.61 -17.38 -5.77
N THR A 543 -7.90 -17.50 -5.50
CA THR A 543 -8.45 -17.52 -4.14
C THR A 543 -9.29 -18.76 -3.93
N ASP A 544 -8.87 -19.54 -2.95
CA ASP A 544 -9.41 -20.84 -2.59
C ASP A 544 -9.76 -20.85 -1.08
N ALA A 545 -10.92 -21.40 -0.71
CA ALA A 545 -11.48 -21.22 0.64
C ALA A 545 -10.97 -22.26 1.66
N GLU A 546 -10.70 -23.46 1.15
CA GLU A 546 -9.97 -24.57 1.74
C GLU A 546 -8.47 -24.21 1.88
N ALA A 547 -8.02 -23.17 1.17
CA ALA A 547 -6.67 -22.66 1.07
C ALA A 547 -5.65 -23.67 0.54
N ASP A 548 -6.11 -24.54 -0.37
CA ASP A 548 -5.32 -25.60 -0.99
C ASP A 548 -4.25 -25.07 -1.96
N ALA A 549 -3.29 -25.96 -2.27
CA ALA A 549 -2.11 -25.67 -3.07
C ALA A 549 -2.40 -25.88 -4.57
N SER A 550 -3.06 -24.90 -5.20
CA SER A 550 -3.55 -25.02 -6.58
C SER A 550 -2.44 -25.22 -7.63
N THR A 551 -2.80 -25.84 -8.75
CA THR A 551 -2.01 -25.87 -9.99
C THR A 551 -2.64 -24.92 -11.01
N VAL A 552 -1.86 -23.93 -11.47
CA VAL A 552 -2.26 -22.88 -12.42
C VAL A 552 -1.64 -23.17 -13.78
N THR A 553 -2.48 -23.35 -14.80
CA THR A 553 -2.05 -23.67 -16.17
C THR A 553 -2.55 -22.65 -17.17
N PHE A 554 -1.64 -21.83 -17.71
CA PHE A 554 -1.93 -20.89 -18.79
C PHE A 554 -1.84 -21.58 -20.15
N THR A 555 -2.74 -21.25 -21.07
CA THR A 555 -2.68 -21.59 -22.49
C THR A 555 -2.80 -20.32 -23.33
N TYR A 556 -1.89 -20.11 -24.29
CA TYR A 556 -1.72 -18.84 -25.00
C TYR A 556 -1.21 -19.07 -26.45
N PRO A 557 -1.24 -18.06 -27.34
CA PRO A 557 -0.77 -18.21 -28.72
C PRO A 557 0.72 -18.56 -28.81
N ALA A 558 1.07 -19.50 -29.69
CA ALA A 558 2.46 -19.92 -29.92
C ALA A 558 3.09 -19.21 -31.13
N ALA A 559 4.39 -18.91 -31.04
CA ALA A 559 5.15 -18.38 -32.18
C ALA A 559 5.26 -19.44 -33.29
N GLY A 560 4.89 -19.07 -34.52
CA GLY A 560 4.72 -20.01 -35.63
C GLY A 560 3.30 -20.62 -35.76
N GLY A 561 2.39 -20.30 -34.83
CA GLY A 561 0.98 -20.72 -34.85
C GLY A 561 0.66 -21.86 -33.88
N GLY A 562 -0.65 -22.05 -33.62
CA GLY A 562 -1.13 -22.96 -32.58
C GLY A 562 -1.09 -22.33 -31.19
N THR A 563 -1.13 -23.18 -30.15
CA THR A 563 -1.11 -22.77 -28.74
C THR A 563 0.07 -23.38 -28.00
N ALA A 564 0.56 -22.66 -26.99
CA ALA A 564 1.54 -23.10 -26.01
C ALA A 564 0.89 -23.11 -24.63
N THR A 565 1.42 -23.95 -23.74
CA THR A 565 0.89 -24.14 -22.37
C THR A 565 2.04 -24.11 -21.36
N THR A 566 1.85 -23.42 -20.23
CA THR A 566 2.80 -23.38 -19.11
C THR A 566 2.06 -23.56 -17.79
N SER A 567 2.55 -24.46 -16.93
CA SER A 567 1.94 -24.82 -15.65
C SER A 567 2.82 -24.45 -14.45
N TYR A 568 2.20 -23.97 -13.38
CA TYR A 568 2.82 -23.62 -12.10
C TYR A 568 2.08 -24.40 -10.99
N ALA A 569 2.80 -25.22 -10.23
CA ALA A 569 2.24 -26.02 -9.16
C ALA A 569 2.54 -25.42 -7.77
N ASN A 570 1.71 -25.75 -6.78
CA ASN A 570 1.79 -25.25 -5.40
C ASN A 570 1.56 -23.73 -5.28
N VAL A 571 0.68 -23.17 -6.11
CA VAL A 571 0.24 -21.78 -5.99
C VAL A 571 -0.72 -21.67 -4.80
N THR A 572 -0.30 -21.01 -3.73
CA THR A 572 -1.10 -20.85 -2.51
C THR A 572 -2.26 -19.89 -2.71
N SER A 573 -3.43 -20.20 -2.12
CA SER A 573 -4.56 -19.27 -2.04
C SER A 573 -4.16 -17.85 -1.62
N GLY A 574 -4.64 -16.86 -2.38
CA GLY A 574 -4.31 -15.44 -2.25
C GLY A 574 -3.10 -14.97 -3.09
N ALA A 575 -2.32 -15.87 -3.69
CA ALA A 575 -1.16 -15.50 -4.49
C ALA A 575 -1.51 -15.14 -5.94
N SER A 576 -0.78 -14.16 -6.50
CA SER A 576 -0.82 -13.81 -7.92
C SER A 576 0.27 -14.54 -8.71
N GLN A 577 -0.12 -15.48 -9.57
CA GLN A 577 0.77 -16.12 -10.53
C GLN A 577 0.80 -15.33 -11.85
N LYS A 578 1.98 -15.22 -12.47
CA LYS A 578 2.18 -14.59 -13.79
C LYS A 578 2.74 -15.59 -14.80
N LEU A 579 2.49 -15.37 -16.09
CA LEU A 579 3.20 -16.08 -17.16
C LEU A 579 4.60 -15.47 -17.34
N ALA A 580 5.65 -16.18 -16.90
CA ALA A 580 7.03 -15.74 -17.06
C ALA A 580 7.38 -15.49 -18.54
N GLY A 581 7.92 -14.31 -18.85
CA GLY A 581 8.25 -13.88 -20.22
C GLY A 581 7.09 -13.31 -21.05
N GLY A 582 5.85 -13.37 -20.54
CA GLY A 582 4.65 -12.91 -21.24
C GLY A 582 4.30 -13.74 -22.49
N ILE A 583 3.30 -13.27 -23.25
CA ILE A 583 2.96 -13.87 -24.56
C ILE A 583 3.98 -13.35 -25.59
N PRO A 584 4.74 -14.21 -26.30
CA PRO A 584 5.79 -13.74 -27.22
C PRO A 584 5.21 -12.88 -28.36
N ALA A 585 5.75 -11.68 -28.58
CA ALA A 585 5.30 -10.75 -29.62
C ALA A 585 5.15 -11.38 -31.03
N ALA A 586 6.01 -12.35 -31.39
CA ALA A 586 5.94 -13.08 -32.67
C ALA A 586 4.71 -14.00 -32.82
N ALA A 587 3.96 -14.26 -31.74
CA ALA A 587 2.68 -14.98 -31.76
C ALA A 587 1.46 -14.04 -31.86
N ILE A 588 1.67 -12.72 -31.66
CA ILE A 588 0.62 -11.70 -31.53
C ILE A 588 0.98 -10.41 -32.32
N PRO A 589 1.06 -10.47 -33.66
CA PRO A 589 1.34 -9.30 -34.50
C PRO A 589 0.28 -8.19 -34.37
N GLY A 590 0.67 -6.97 -34.74
CA GLY A 590 -0.19 -5.78 -34.66
C GLY A 590 -1.43 -5.86 -35.56
N GLY A 591 -2.53 -5.25 -35.11
CA GLY A 591 -3.84 -5.25 -35.77
C GLY A 591 -4.70 -6.49 -35.45
N GLY A 592 -4.18 -7.48 -34.74
CA GLY A 592 -4.90 -8.69 -34.38
C GLY A 592 -5.66 -8.63 -33.05
N THR A 593 -6.73 -9.43 -32.95
CA THR A 593 -7.41 -9.75 -31.68
C THR A 593 -7.02 -11.16 -31.24
N TYR A 594 -6.64 -11.31 -29.98
CA TYR A 594 -6.08 -12.53 -29.42
C TYR A 594 -6.73 -12.90 -28.10
N SER A 595 -6.51 -14.13 -27.65
CA SER A 595 -6.85 -14.55 -26.30
C SER A 595 -5.86 -15.54 -25.71
N TRP A 596 -5.84 -15.57 -24.38
CA TRP A 596 -5.23 -16.63 -23.58
C TRP A 596 -6.30 -17.17 -22.62
N SER A 597 -6.11 -18.39 -22.13
CA SER A 597 -6.93 -18.98 -21.08
C SER A 597 -6.08 -19.49 -19.93
N VAL A 598 -6.71 -19.67 -18.78
CA VAL A 598 -6.12 -20.29 -17.60
C VAL A 598 -7.07 -21.33 -17.04
N SER A 599 -6.51 -22.47 -16.65
CA SER A 599 -7.17 -23.50 -15.85
C SER A 599 -6.50 -23.54 -14.47
N VAL A 600 -7.29 -23.65 -13.41
CA VAL A 600 -6.82 -23.70 -12.02
C VAL A 600 -7.55 -24.83 -11.29
N GLY A 601 -6.81 -25.82 -10.79
CA GLY A 601 -7.36 -26.93 -10.01
C GLY A 601 -6.65 -27.09 -8.67
N ASP A 602 -7.42 -27.48 -7.65
CA ASP A 602 -6.96 -27.83 -6.31
C ASP A 602 -6.57 -29.33 -6.19
N GLY A 603 -7.20 -30.18 -7.00
CA GLY A 603 -7.08 -31.65 -6.98
C GLY A 603 -8.43 -32.38 -6.94
N THR A 604 -9.50 -31.67 -6.59
CA THR A 604 -10.91 -32.11 -6.53
C THR A 604 -11.74 -31.44 -7.62
N ASP A 605 -11.67 -30.11 -7.71
CA ASP A 605 -12.37 -29.25 -8.65
C ASP A 605 -11.40 -28.55 -9.62
N THR A 606 -11.95 -27.89 -10.64
CA THR A 606 -11.18 -27.08 -11.59
C THR A 606 -12.02 -25.95 -12.15
N SER A 607 -11.50 -24.73 -12.05
CA SER A 607 -12.05 -23.53 -12.65
C SER A 607 -11.26 -23.14 -13.90
N SER A 608 -11.90 -22.44 -14.84
CA SER A 608 -11.23 -21.92 -16.02
C SER A 608 -11.75 -20.54 -16.43
N ALA A 609 -10.86 -19.67 -16.91
CA ALA A 609 -11.22 -18.37 -17.47
C ALA A 609 -10.46 -18.10 -18.78
N THR A 610 -11.08 -17.36 -19.70
CA THR A 610 -10.49 -16.92 -20.97
C THR A 610 -10.47 -15.41 -21.03
N CYS A 611 -9.39 -14.85 -21.57
CA CYS A 611 -9.14 -13.42 -21.59
C CYS A 611 -8.78 -12.94 -23.00
N TRP A 612 -9.46 -11.91 -23.48
CA TRP A 612 -9.28 -11.32 -24.81
C TRP A 612 -8.56 -9.96 -24.75
N PHE A 613 -7.76 -9.67 -25.78
CA PHE A 613 -7.02 -8.42 -25.94
C PHE A 613 -6.75 -8.15 -27.44
N THR A 614 -6.50 -6.90 -27.83
CA THR A 614 -6.04 -6.54 -29.18
C THR A 614 -4.65 -5.93 -29.12
N ILE A 615 -3.86 -6.02 -30.21
CA ILE A 615 -2.56 -5.35 -30.31
C ILE A 615 -2.67 -4.15 -31.25
N ASP A 616 -2.59 -2.95 -30.70
CA ASP A 616 -2.47 -1.69 -31.43
C ASP A 616 -1.09 -1.04 -31.18
N ASN A 617 -0.21 -1.24 -32.17
CA ASN A 617 1.13 -0.66 -32.25
C ASN A 617 1.17 0.62 -33.11
N THR A 618 0.05 1.29 -33.36
CA THR A 618 -0.02 2.48 -34.24
C THR A 618 0.77 3.64 -33.62
N VAL A 619 1.86 4.04 -34.28
CA VAL A 619 2.73 5.15 -33.86
C VAL A 619 2.07 6.49 -34.23
N PRO A 620 1.84 7.42 -33.27
CA PRO A 620 1.37 8.77 -33.60
C PRO A 620 2.44 9.58 -34.33
N GLU A 621 2.02 10.56 -35.14
CA GLU A 621 2.93 11.56 -35.69
C GLU A 621 3.47 12.48 -34.57
N PRO A 622 4.64 13.12 -34.78
CA PRO A 622 5.17 14.13 -33.87
C PRO A 622 4.15 15.24 -33.57
N PRO A 623 3.99 15.67 -32.31
CA PRO A 623 3.21 16.86 -31.99
C PRO A 623 3.97 18.13 -32.41
N SER A 624 3.25 19.17 -32.84
CA SER A 624 3.84 20.51 -32.95
C SER A 624 3.88 21.19 -31.58
N ILE A 625 4.84 22.10 -31.42
CA ILE A 625 4.93 23.06 -30.31
C ILE A 625 4.90 24.46 -30.93
N THR A 626 4.10 25.38 -30.40
CA THR A 626 4.08 26.78 -30.86
C THR A 626 3.93 27.77 -29.72
N SER A 627 4.55 28.95 -29.85
CA SER A 627 4.34 30.09 -28.95
C SER A 627 2.87 30.54 -28.99
N ALA A 628 2.18 30.43 -27.85
CA ALA A 628 0.75 30.69 -27.73
C ALA A 628 0.43 32.12 -27.30
N ASP A 629 1.34 32.77 -26.57
CA ASP A 629 1.29 34.19 -26.19
C ASP A 629 2.16 35.09 -27.07
N GLY A 630 2.94 34.51 -28.00
CA GLY A 630 3.88 35.24 -28.85
C GLY A 630 5.13 35.73 -28.11
N ARG A 631 5.41 35.25 -26.89
CA ARG A 631 6.57 35.69 -26.08
C ARG A 631 7.88 35.00 -26.47
N TYR A 632 7.80 33.79 -27.00
CA TYR A 632 8.96 33.00 -27.44
C TYR A 632 8.67 32.31 -28.79
N PRO A 633 8.46 33.07 -29.88
CA PRO A 633 8.30 32.51 -31.21
C PRO A 633 9.61 31.85 -31.70
N ASP A 634 9.44 30.98 -32.69
CA ASP A 634 10.51 30.29 -33.43
C ASP A 634 10.83 31.16 -34.66
N ASP A 635 11.71 32.16 -34.49
CA ASP A 635 11.96 33.23 -35.47
C ASP A 635 13.41 33.79 -35.50
N ASP A 636 14.37 33.09 -34.91
CA ASP A 636 15.77 33.50 -34.74
C ASP A 636 16.00 34.86 -34.04
N GLN A 637 15.00 35.44 -33.35
CA GLN A 637 15.15 36.69 -32.59
C GLN A 637 15.14 36.46 -31.07
N VAL A 638 15.85 37.32 -30.34
CA VAL A 638 15.91 37.26 -28.86
C VAL A 638 14.64 37.86 -28.25
N HIS A 639 13.87 37.05 -27.54
CA HIS A 639 12.63 37.47 -26.86
C HIS A 639 12.64 37.19 -25.35
N GLY A 640 11.68 37.79 -24.64
CA GLY A 640 11.41 37.52 -23.23
C GLY A 640 12.64 37.69 -22.32
N GLY A 641 12.98 36.64 -21.57
CA GLY A 641 14.24 36.54 -20.83
C GLY A 641 14.21 35.55 -19.68
N VAL A 642 15.37 35.27 -19.08
CA VAL A 642 15.51 34.37 -17.92
C VAL A 642 14.51 34.76 -16.82
N GLY A 643 13.72 33.78 -16.39
CA GLY A 643 12.69 33.97 -15.37
C GLY A 643 11.37 34.58 -15.85
N LYS A 644 11.22 34.88 -17.15
CA LYS A 644 9.92 35.32 -17.72
C LYS A 644 9.18 34.11 -18.29
N PRO A 645 8.04 33.66 -17.70
CA PRO A 645 7.26 32.55 -18.25
C PRO A 645 6.67 32.93 -19.60
N GLY A 646 6.63 31.98 -20.53
CA GLY A 646 5.85 32.04 -21.77
C GLY A 646 4.85 30.90 -21.86
N ALA A 647 3.85 31.04 -22.72
CA ALA A 647 2.85 30.01 -22.99
C ALA A 647 3.12 29.31 -24.32
N PHE A 648 3.11 27.98 -24.32
CA PHE A 648 3.33 27.14 -25.51
C PHE A 648 2.15 26.20 -25.71
N THR A 649 1.67 26.05 -26.94
CA THR A 649 0.62 25.08 -27.29
C THR A 649 1.24 23.84 -27.92
N ILE A 650 0.91 22.67 -27.38
CA ILE A 650 1.33 21.36 -27.90
C ILE A 650 0.11 20.71 -28.57
N ALA A 651 0.24 20.25 -29.81
CA ALA A 651 -0.87 19.67 -30.57
C ALA A 651 -0.43 18.50 -31.48
N ALA A 652 -1.18 17.39 -31.46
CA ALA A 652 -1.02 16.31 -32.43
C ALA A 652 -1.68 16.67 -33.78
N PRO A 653 -1.11 16.25 -34.92
CA PRO A 653 -1.69 16.49 -36.24
C PRO A 653 -3.13 15.97 -36.37
N ALA A 654 -3.98 16.71 -37.08
CA ALA A 654 -5.41 16.43 -37.13
C ALA A 654 -5.78 15.05 -37.71
N ALA A 655 -4.87 14.43 -38.49
CA ALA A 655 -5.04 13.11 -39.09
C ALA A 655 -4.80 11.94 -38.10
N THR A 656 -3.89 12.11 -37.13
CA THR A 656 -3.42 11.03 -36.25
C THR A 656 -3.73 11.24 -34.76
N ARG A 657 -4.15 12.45 -34.38
CA ARG A 657 -4.48 12.82 -32.99
C ARG A 657 -5.49 11.91 -32.28
N ALA A 658 -6.35 11.20 -33.00
CA ALA A 658 -7.49 10.47 -32.42
C ALA A 658 -7.13 9.42 -31.36
N SER A 659 -5.94 8.80 -31.45
CA SER A 659 -5.44 7.83 -30.48
C SER A 659 -4.67 8.46 -29.30
N VAL A 660 -4.32 9.75 -29.38
CA VAL A 660 -3.43 10.44 -28.44
C VAL A 660 -4.16 10.85 -27.16
N VAL A 661 -3.63 10.45 -26.00
CA VAL A 661 -4.21 10.70 -24.67
C VAL A 661 -3.33 11.52 -23.72
N LYS A 662 -2.04 11.69 -24.05
CA LYS A 662 -1.12 12.57 -23.31
C LYS A 662 0.03 13.04 -24.20
N TYR A 663 0.65 14.14 -23.81
CA TYR A 663 1.96 14.56 -24.28
C TYR A 663 2.98 14.47 -23.13
N THR A 664 4.24 14.17 -23.45
CA THR A 664 5.37 14.39 -22.55
C THR A 664 6.30 15.43 -23.18
N TRP A 665 6.66 16.48 -22.45
CA TRP A 665 7.31 17.66 -23.02
C TRP A 665 8.27 18.34 -22.04
N GLY A 666 9.23 19.11 -22.54
CA GLY A 666 10.17 19.89 -21.73
C GLY A 666 11.31 20.45 -22.58
N PRO A 667 12.34 21.08 -21.98
CA PRO A 667 13.53 21.48 -22.71
C PRO A 667 14.36 20.27 -23.15
N SER A 668 15.14 20.43 -24.22
CA SER A 668 16.12 19.42 -24.67
C SER A 668 17.13 19.11 -23.56
N GLY A 669 17.47 17.83 -23.39
CA GLY A 669 18.32 17.34 -22.29
C GLY A 669 17.73 17.42 -20.88
N GLY A 670 16.59 18.10 -20.68
CA GLY A 670 15.98 18.31 -19.37
C GLY A 670 14.87 17.32 -19.00
N ALA A 671 14.28 17.52 -17.81
CA ALA A 671 13.22 16.65 -17.28
C ALA A 671 11.87 16.90 -17.99
N LEU A 672 11.32 15.84 -18.60
CA LEU A 672 10.02 15.89 -19.27
C LEU A 672 8.85 15.90 -18.27
N GLN A 673 7.94 16.85 -18.44
CA GLN A 673 6.63 16.91 -17.78
C GLN A 673 5.59 16.14 -18.58
N THR A 674 4.55 15.61 -17.91
CA THR A 674 3.41 14.94 -18.57
C THR A 674 2.16 15.82 -18.51
N VAL A 675 1.42 15.91 -19.62
CA VAL A 675 0.11 16.58 -19.66
C VAL A 675 -0.91 15.74 -20.44
N THR A 676 -2.11 15.55 -19.88
CA THR A 676 -3.17 14.75 -20.50
C THR A 676 -3.93 15.53 -21.57
N THR A 677 -4.42 14.84 -22.60
CA THR A 677 -5.29 15.40 -23.65
C THR A 677 -6.38 14.39 -24.04
N THR A 678 -7.45 14.86 -24.69
CA THR A 678 -8.51 14.00 -25.23
C THR A 678 -8.43 14.02 -26.76
N ALA A 679 -8.21 12.85 -27.39
CA ALA A 679 -8.07 12.70 -28.85
C ALA A 679 -7.07 13.71 -29.47
N GLY A 680 -5.94 13.91 -28.79
CA GLY A 680 -4.86 14.81 -29.19
C GLY A 680 -5.33 16.25 -29.44
N ALA A 681 -6.30 16.74 -28.67
CA ALA A 681 -6.62 18.16 -28.63
C ALA A 681 -5.38 19.00 -28.24
N PRO A 682 -5.27 20.25 -28.73
CA PRO A 682 -4.20 21.16 -28.32
C PRO A 682 -4.25 21.43 -26.81
N VAL A 683 -3.08 21.47 -26.16
CA VAL A 683 -2.96 21.84 -24.74
C VAL A 683 -1.92 22.94 -24.60
N THR A 684 -2.29 24.03 -23.93
CA THR A 684 -1.36 25.11 -23.58
C THR A 684 -0.68 24.80 -22.25
N VAL A 685 0.65 24.88 -22.25
CA VAL A 685 1.53 24.70 -21.10
C VAL A 685 2.35 25.98 -20.91
N SER A 686 3.00 26.15 -19.75
CA SER A 686 3.91 27.28 -19.53
C SER A 686 5.33 26.80 -19.22
N PHE A 687 6.30 27.47 -19.83
CA PHE A 687 7.73 27.23 -19.64
C PHE A 687 8.41 28.55 -19.27
N THR A 688 9.44 28.48 -18.43
CA THR A 688 10.25 29.64 -18.01
C THR A 688 11.71 29.33 -18.29
N PRO A 689 12.41 30.08 -19.16
CA PRO A 689 13.83 29.89 -19.40
C PRO A 689 14.65 30.12 -18.12
N ALA A 690 15.57 29.18 -17.84
CA ALA A 690 16.51 29.26 -16.72
C ALA A 690 17.86 29.90 -17.11
N THR A 691 18.18 29.83 -18.41
CA THR A 691 19.38 30.37 -19.07
C THR A 691 18.97 31.28 -20.23
N ALA A 692 19.90 32.12 -20.69
CA ALA A 692 19.73 32.93 -21.90
C ALA A 692 20.29 32.20 -23.12
N GLY A 693 19.97 32.67 -24.32
CA GLY A 693 20.36 32.02 -25.57
C GLY A 693 19.38 30.93 -26.01
N ASP A 694 19.86 29.99 -26.81
CA ASP A 694 19.03 28.99 -27.49
C ASP A 694 18.31 28.05 -26.50
N THR A 695 17.03 27.83 -26.73
CA THR A 695 16.20 26.88 -25.98
C THR A 695 15.33 26.06 -26.93
N THR A 696 15.76 24.82 -27.21
CA THR A 696 14.91 23.81 -27.85
C THR A 696 13.91 23.25 -26.82
N LEU A 697 12.61 23.39 -27.07
CA LEU A 697 11.58 22.55 -26.44
C LEU A 697 11.35 21.29 -27.28
N GLN A 698 11.12 20.17 -26.61
CA GLN A 698 10.81 18.86 -27.18
C GLN A 698 9.47 18.35 -26.63
N ALA A 699 8.71 17.63 -27.45
CA ALA A 699 7.45 16.99 -27.08
C ALA A 699 7.22 15.67 -27.83
N TYR A 700 6.55 14.74 -27.16
CA TYR A 700 6.16 13.43 -27.68
C TYR A 700 4.68 13.18 -27.39
N ALA A 701 3.94 12.67 -28.37
CA ALA A 701 2.55 12.24 -28.24
C ALA A 701 2.49 10.75 -27.88
N TRP A 702 1.52 10.35 -27.05
CA TRP A 702 1.36 8.96 -26.61
C TRP A 702 -0.06 8.45 -26.81
N THR A 703 -0.19 7.21 -27.27
CA THR A 703 -1.47 6.48 -27.33
C THR A 703 -1.92 6.01 -25.95
N SER A 704 -3.20 5.61 -25.86
CA SER A 704 -3.72 4.81 -24.74
C SER A 704 -3.01 3.47 -24.55
N THR A 705 -2.45 2.89 -25.62
CA THR A 705 -1.67 1.64 -25.60
C THR A 705 -0.20 1.84 -25.21
N GLY A 706 0.24 3.07 -24.93
CA GLY A 706 1.61 3.39 -24.51
C GLY A 706 2.61 3.52 -25.67
N VAL A 707 2.16 3.57 -26.92
CA VAL A 707 3.01 3.84 -28.09
C VAL A 707 3.35 5.34 -28.12
N MET A 708 4.63 5.66 -28.21
CA MET A 708 5.15 7.04 -28.28
C MET A 708 5.42 7.45 -29.73
N SER A 709 5.18 8.71 -30.07
CA SER A 709 5.57 9.31 -31.34
C SER A 709 7.09 9.48 -31.47
N ALA A 710 7.57 9.83 -32.66
CA ALA A 710 8.85 10.53 -32.78
C ALA A 710 8.76 11.94 -32.15
N MET A 711 9.90 12.53 -31.83
CA MET A 711 10.01 13.86 -31.22
C MET A 711 9.49 14.95 -32.16
N GLY A 712 8.67 15.85 -31.65
CA GLY A 712 8.47 17.18 -32.22
C GLY A 712 9.17 18.23 -31.36
N SER A 713 9.55 19.35 -31.96
CA SER A 713 10.30 20.43 -31.29
C SER A 713 9.86 21.81 -31.75
N ALA A 714 10.28 22.82 -30.99
CA ALA A 714 10.33 24.23 -31.39
C ALA A 714 11.52 24.89 -30.68
N GLU A 715 12.17 25.83 -31.34
CA GLU A 715 13.37 26.51 -30.84
C GLU A 715 13.09 28.00 -30.64
N PHE A 716 13.79 28.65 -29.70
CA PHE A 716 13.69 30.10 -29.50
C PHE A 716 14.90 30.63 -28.74
N LEU A 717 15.21 31.92 -28.90
CA LEU A 717 16.26 32.62 -28.16
C LEU A 717 15.68 33.36 -26.95
N ALA A 718 16.11 32.97 -25.74
CA ALA A 718 15.76 33.65 -24.50
C ALA A 718 16.71 34.82 -24.21
N GLY A 719 16.15 35.99 -23.85
CA GLY A 719 16.92 37.13 -23.35
C GLY A 719 17.62 36.87 -22.00
N THR A 720 18.49 37.79 -21.60
CA THR A 720 19.20 37.75 -20.31
C THR A 720 18.28 37.90 -19.09
N SER A 721 18.80 37.64 -17.89
CA SER A 721 18.07 37.93 -16.65
C SER A 721 17.89 39.45 -16.47
N ALA A 722 16.83 39.85 -15.76
CA ALA A 722 16.62 41.26 -15.44
C ALA A 722 17.75 41.77 -14.51
N ALA A 723 18.36 42.90 -14.89
CA ALA A 723 19.44 43.53 -14.15
C ALA A 723 19.06 43.81 -12.67
N PRO A 724 20.01 43.76 -11.73
CA PRO A 724 19.74 43.99 -10.31
C PRO A 724 19.15 45.39 -10.04
N ALA A 725 18.37 45.49 -8.97
CA ALA A 725 17.87 46.76 -8.45
C ALA A 725 19.02 47.66 -7.96
N GLY A 726 20.05 47.05 -7.35
CA GLY A 726 21.34 47.67 -7.03
C GLY A 726 22.53 46.71 -7.23
N ASP A 727 23.63 47.21 -7.79
CA ASP A 727 24.94 46.56 -7.93
C ASP A 727 26.05 47.54 -7.54
N TRP A 728 26.57 47.37 -6.33
CA TRP A 728 27.69 48.13 -5.77
C TRP A 728 28.96 47.29 -5.84
N ALA A 729 29.82 47.57 -6.82
CA ALA A 729 31.10 46.90 -6.96
C ALA A 729 32.06 47.11 -5.76
N LEU A 730 31.89 48.20 -4.99
CA LEU A 730 32.72 48.59 -3.83
C LEU A 730 34.22 48.66 -4.15
N ASN A 731 34.55 49.12 -5.36
CA ASN A 731 35.92 49.25 -5.87
C ASN A 731 36.44 50.71 -5.80
N GLY A 732 36.40 51.30 -4.60
CA GLY A 732 36.87 52.68 -4.35
C GLY A 732 35.75 53.71 -4.18
N SER A 733 34.48 53.33 -4.33
CA SER A 733 33.31 54.15 -4.06
C SER A 733 32.08 53.29 -3.73
N GLY A 734 31.04 53.92 -3.18
CA GLY A 734 29.70 53.33 -3.04
C GLY A 734 28.79 53.60 -4.24
N ALA A 735 29.33 53.75 -5.45
CA ALA A 735 28.50 53.95 -6.64
C ALA A 735 27.64 52.71 -6.92
N ASP A 736 26.37 52.95 -7.28
CA ASP A 736 25.45 51.91 -7.77
C ASP A 736 25.47 51.89 -9.31
N THR A 737 25.36 50.69 -9.88
CA THR A 737 25.21 50.43 -11.32
C THR A 737 23.97 49.58 -11.67
N GLY A 738 23.14 49.26 -10.68
CA GLY A 738 21.82 48.64 -10.86
C GLY A 738 20.76 49.61 -11.39
N THR A 739 19.54 49.09 -11.57
CA THR A 739 18.45 49.80 -12.27
C THR A 739 17.87 50.97 -11.48
N GLY A 740 18.01 51.00 -10.14
CA GLY A 740 17.48 52.07 -9.29
C GLY A 740 18.45 53.22 -8.95
N ALA A 741 19.75 53.07 -9.25
CA ALA A 741 20.80 54.06 -8.99
C ALA A 741 20.91 54.53 -7.52
N HIS A 742 20.79 53.58 -6.59
CA HIS A 742 20.86 53.71 -5.13
C HIS A 742 22.29 53.98 -4.61
N ALA A 743 22.93 55.06 -5.05
CA ALA A 743 24.30 55.40 -4.65
C ALA A 743 24.48 55.45 -3.12
N ALA A 744 25.40 54.64 -2.59
CA ALA A 744 25.61 54.45 -1.16
C ALA A 744 26.66 55.40 -0.59
N THR A 745 26.36 56.03 0.54
CA THR A 745 27.28 56.93 1.24
C THR A 745 28.07 56.16 2.30
N ALA A 746 29.40 56.25 2.26
CA ALA A 746 30.30 55.53 3.16
C ALA A 746 30.66 56.34 4.41
N ALA A 747 30.70 55.68 5.57
CA ALA A 747 31.22 56.21 6.83
C ALA A 747 32.24 55.23 7.43
N ASN A 748 33.43 55.71 7.80
CA ASN A 748 34.53 54.92 8.38
C ASN A 748 34.91 53.63 7.62
N VAL A 749 34.67 53.57 6.31
CA VAL A 749 35.15 52.50 5.39
C VAL A 749 36.41 53.00 4.68
N THR A 750 37.44 52.16 4.60
CA THR A 750 38.68 52.47 3.86
C THR A 750 38.82 51.62 2.61
N TRP A 751 39.29 52.21 1.51
CA TRP A 751 39.50 51.50 0.26
C TRP A 751 40.93 50.94 0.17
N THR A 752 41.08 49.62 0.17
CA THR A 752 42.39 48.94 0.07
C THR A 752 42.60 48.37 -1.33
N ALA A 753 43.86 48.12 -1.72
CA ALA A 753 44.20 47.53 -3.02
C ALA A 753 44.23 45.98 -3.02
N ASP A 754 43.76 45.35 -1.93
CA ASP A 754 43.84 43.91 -1.68
C ASP A 754 42.53 43.17 -2.03
N GLY A 755 41.91 43.56 -3.15
CA GLY A 755 40.65 42.98 -3.62
C GLY A 755 40.76 41.53 -4.10
N ARG A 756 39.61 40.92 -4.39
CA ARG A 756 39.46 39.56 -4.95
C ARG A 756 40.20 39.37 -6.29
N GLN A 757 40.39 40.44 -7.06
CA GLN A 757 41.04 40.43 -8.38
C GLN A 757 42.21 41.41 -8.40
N ILE A 758 43.27 41.08 -9.15
CA ILE A 758 44.46 41.94 -9.32
C ILE A 758 44.03 43.31 -9.86
N GLY A 759 44.47 44.38 -9.19
CA GLY A 759 44.19 45.76 -9.58
C GLY A 759 42.79 46.28 -9.23
N ARG A 760 41.92 45.49 -8.58
CA ARG A 760 40.64 45.96 -8.02
C ARG A 760 40.83 46.32 -6.54
N SER A 761 40.38 47.51 -6.17
CA SER A 761 40.26 47.93 -4.77
C SER A 761 39.00 47.33 -4.11
N VAL A 762 38.94 47.39 -2.78
CA VAL A 762 37.84 46.82 -2.00
C VAL A 762 37.52 47.65 -0.74
N GLY A 763 36.26 47.60 -0.29
CA GLY A 763 35.83 48.26 0.94
C GLY A 763 36.21 47.46 2.19
N HIS A 764 37.02 48.06 3.06
CA HIS A 764 37.45 47.49 4.34
C HIS A 764 36.69 48.11 5.51
N PHE A 765 36.15 47.26 6.39
CA PHE A 765 35.29 47.62 7.51
C PHE A 765 35.96 47.20 8.83
N GLY A 766 36.10 48.16 9.75
CA GLY A 766 36.89 48.03 10.97
C GLY A 766 36.21 47.35 12.15
N GLY A 767 35.04 46.72 11.97
CA GLY A 767 34.32 46.01 13.05
C GLY A 767 33.57 46.91 14.04
N THR A 768 33.56 48.24 13.87
CA THR A 768 32.73 49.18 14.65
C THR A 768 32.59 50.49 13.88
N GLY A 769 31.36 50.96 13.65
CA GLY A 769 31.09 52.27 13.03
C GLY A 769 31.42 52.40 11.53
N SER A 770 31.91 51.33 10.88
CA SER A 770 32.13 51.26 9.43
C SER A 770 30.84 50.82 8.72
N GLU A 771 30.35 51.62 7.78
CA GLU A 771 29.15 51.31 6.99
C GLU A 771 29.17 51.95 5.60
N LEU A 772 28.31 51.46 4.71
CA LEU A 772 27.68 52.30 3.69
C LEU A 772 26.15 52.26 3.87
N THR A 773 25.48 53.37 3.62
CA THR A 773 24.01 53.47 3.66
C THR A 773 23.47 54.02 2.32
N ALA A 774 22.40 53.41 1.81
CA ALA A 774 21.66 53.78 0.59
C ALA A 774 20.14 53.81 0.85
N THR A 775 19.35 54.27 -0.13
CA THR A 775 17.88 54.10 -0.12
C THR A 775 17.50 52.64 -0.42
N ALA A 776 16.37 52.16 0.12
CA ALA A 776 15.86 50.81 -0.12
C ALA A 776 15.70 50.48 -1.62
N PRO A 777 16.35 49.43 -2.16
CA PRO A 777 16.17 48.97 -3.54
C PRO A 777 15.05 47.93 -3.73
N ILE A 778 14.49 47.37 -2.64
CA ILE A 778 13.53 46.26 -2.68
C ILE A 778 12.44 46.38 -1.60
N HIS A 779 11.31 45.70 -1.83
CA HIS A 779 10.28 45.44 -0.82
C HIS A 779 10.53 44.09 -0.12
N THR A 780 10.71 44.07 1.20
CA THR A 780 11.16 42.84 1.91
C THR A 780 10.05 41.84 2.25
N ASP A 781 8.78 42.17 1.97
CA ASP A 781 7.64 41.23 2.05
C ASP A 781 7.46 40.41 0.76
N THR A 782 7.99 40.89 -0.37
CA THR A 782 7.98 40.21 -1.68
C THR A 782 9.26 39.38 -1.92
N SER A 783 9.24 38.46 -2.90
CA SER A 783 10.43 37.64 -3.22
C SER A 783 11.62 38.51 -3.65
N PHE A 784 12.73 38.45 -2.93
CA PHE A 784 13.96 39.19 -3.25
C PHE A 784 15.20 38.32 -3.14
N SER A 785 16.32 38.81 -3.67
CA SER A 785 17.64 38.18 -3.49
C SER A 785 18.71 39.21 -3.18
N VAL A 786 19.66 38.86 -2.33
CA VAL A 786 20.76 39.73 -1.89
C VAL A 786 22.06 38.93 -1.86
N ALA A 787 23.10 39.45 -2.49
CA ALA A 787 24.42 38.84 -2.55
C ALA A 787 25.53 39.81 -2.15
N ALA A 788 26.63 39.27 -1.64
CA ALA A 788 27.84 40.02 -1.34
C ALA A 788 29.07 39.09 -1.37
N TRP A 789 30.18 39.57 -1.92
CA TRP A 789 31.48 38.97 -1.64
C TRP A 789 32.00 39.51 -0.32
N VAL A 790 32.43 38.61 0.57
CA VAL A 790 32.92 38.95 1.91
C VAL A 790 34.25 38.26 2.22
N ARG A 791 35.07 38.91 3.04
CA ARG A 791 36.30 38.35 3.62
C ARG A 791 36.36 38.70 5.11
N PRO A 792 35.82 37.86 6.01
CA PRO A 792 35.76 38.15 7.44
C PRO A 792 37.16 38.10 8.08
N SER A 793 37.44 38.99 9.02
CA SER A 793 38.70 39.03 9.79
C SER A 793 38.55 38.72 11.28
N GLY A 794 37.33 38.81 11.83
CA GLY A 794 37.04 38.55 13.24
C GLY A 794 36.85 37.07 13.58
N THR A 795 37.59 36.58 14.59
CA THR A 795 37.64 35.15 14.98
C THR A 795 36.33 34.56 15.52
N SER A 796 35.36 35.39 15.94
CA SER A 796 34.04 34.96 16.42
C SER A 796 32.93 35.04 15.37
N CYS A 797 33.18 35.70 14.23
CA CYS A 797 32.30 35.85 13.07
C CYS A 797 30.80 35.87 13.44
N THR A 798 30.40 36.96 14.10
CA THR A 798 29.02 37.24 14.54
C THR A 798 28.74 38.71 14.20
N THR A 799 28.60 38.94 12.89
CA THR A 799 28.64 40.24 12.22
C THR A 799 27.92 40.12 10.88
N ASN A 800 27.18 41.16 10.45
CA ASN A 800 26.41 41.14 9.21
C ASN A 800 26.90 42.14 8.17
N ALA A 801 26.93 41.68 6.93
CA ALA A 801 27.53 42.36 5.78
C ALA A 801 26.51 43.19 5.01
N VAL A 802 25.24 42.77 4.97
CA VAL A 802 24.15 43.48 4.29
C VAL A 802 22.83 43.32 5.06
N GLY A 803 22.03 44.39 5.10
CA GLY A 803 20.67 44.40 5.63
C GLY A 803 19.83 45.54 5.03
N GLN A 804 18.54 45.59 5.34
CA GLN A 804 17.67 46.73 5.05
C GLN A 804 16.85 47.08 6.30
N ASP A 805 17.04 48.29 6.81
CA ASP A 805 16.56 48.73 8.13
C ASP A 805 15.06 49.11 8.11
N GLY A 806 14.40 48.97 9.26
CA GLY A 806 13.16 49.70 9.59
C GLY A 806 13.30 50.42 10.93
N VAL A 807 12.22 50.50 11.71
CA VAL A 807 12.18 51.32 12.92
C VAL A 807 13.00 50.71 14.04
N HIS A 808 12.82 49.43 14.38
CA HIS A 808 13.48 48.76 15.51
C HIS A 808 14.52 47.70 15.06
N THR A 809 14.34 47.13 13.86
CA THR A 809 15.18 46.05 13.31
C THR A 809 15.30 46.16 11.79
N SER A 810 16.35 45.57 11.20
CA SER A 810 16.37 45.25 9.77
C SER A 810 15.39 44.11 9.45
N GLY A 811 14.86 44.09 8.22
CA GLY A 811 13.96 43.03 7.72
C GLY A 811 14.68 41.73 7.38
N PHE A 812 15.96 41.81 7.01
CA PHE A 812 16.84 40.66 6.78
C PHE A 812 18.28 40.97 7.22
N TYR A 813 19.06 39.91 7.44
CA TYR A 813 20.52 39.98 7.61
C TYR A 813 21.21 38.97 6.69
N LEU A 814 22.25 39.40 5.97
CA LEU A 814 23.18 38.52 5.24
C LEU A 814 24.59 38.70 5.83
N GLY A 815 25.21 37.63 6.28
CA GLY A 815 26.53 37.70 6.91
C GLY A 815 26.91 36.46 7.69
N CYS A 816 27.25 36.62 8.97
CA CYS A 816 27.86 35.57 9.79
C CYS A 816 27.34 35.57 11.23
N TYR A 817 27.06 34.38 11.77
CA TYR A 817 26.62 34.17 13.15
C TYR A 817 27.31 32.93 13.74
N GLN A 818 27.91 33.06 14.93
CA GLN A 818 28.60 31.97 15.64
C GLN A 818 29.62 31.20 14.78
N GLY A 819 30.41 31.89 13.95
CA GLY A 819 31.44 31.24 13.13
C GLY A 819 30.95 30.64 11.81
N LYS A 820 29.68 30.83 11.44
CA LYS A 820 29.06 30.30 10.21
C LYS A 820 28.36 31.40 9.45
N PHE A 821 28.43 31.36 8.11
CA PHE A 821 27.63 32.25 7.27
C PHE A 821 26.14 31.96 7.43
N THR A 822 25.32 33.02 7.42
CA THR A 822 23.86 32.97 7.58
C THR A 822 23.14 33.92 6.64
N PHE A 823 21.92 33.53 6.23
CA PHE A 823 20.91 34.45 5.71
C PHE A 823 19.65 34.31 6.57
N ASP A 824 19.19 35.45 7.07
CA ASP A 824 18.16 35.59 8.09
C ASP A 824 17.07 36.54 7.63
N VAL A 825 15.80 36.24 7.94
CA VAL A 825 14.67 37.15 7.73
C VAL A 825 13.80 37.28 8.98
N ILE A 826 13.25 38.48 9.19
CA ILE A 826 12.62 38.90 10.44
C ILE A 826 11.12 39.14 10.22
N ALA A 827 10.26 38.43 10.96
CA ALA A 827 8.82 38.38 10.71
C ALA A 827 8.04 39.69 11.01
N SER A 828 8.61 40.63 11.77
CA SER A 828 7.94 41.89 12.15
C SER A 828 8.92 42.95 12.63
N ASP A 829 8.63 44.23 12.39
CA ASP A 829 9.37 45.35 12.98
C ASP A 829 9.15 45.42 14.50
N SER A 830 10.11 44.89 15.27
CA SER A 830 10.02 44.79 16.72
C SER A 830 11.40 44.70 17.35
N SER A 831 11.53 45.23 18.56
CA SER A 831 12.71 44.99 19.40
C SER A 831 12.77 43.56 19.99
N SER A 832 11.70 42.77 19.85
CA SER A 832 11.65 41.34 20.14
C SER A 832 11.52 40.54 18.84
N VAL A 833 12.62 40.41 18.10
CA VAL A 833 12.62 39.78 16.76
C VAL A 833 12.28 38.29 16.78
N VAL A 834 11.60 37.84 15.72
CA VAL A 834 11.41 36.42 15.39
C VAL A 834 12.09 36.15 14.04
N THR A 835 13.12 35.31 14.06
CA THR A 835 14.03 35.10 12.92
C THR A 835 13.83 33.73 12.29
N THR A 836 13.61 33.69 10.97
CA THR A 836 13.83 32.47 10.17
C THR A 836 15.27 32.51 9.63
N ARG A 837 16.06 31.46 9.86
CA ARG A 837 17.51 31.43 9.61
C ARG A 837 17.94 30.24 8.75
N THR A 838 18.83 30.52 7.81
CA THR A 838 19.61 29.51 7.06
C THR A 838 21.10 29.64 7.38
N VAL A 839 21.83 28.53 7.39
CA VAL A 839 23.21 28.43 7.91
C VAL A 839 24.09 27.62 6.95
N SER A 840 25.34 28.03 6.78
CA SER A 840 26.37 27.30 6.03
C SER A 840 26.75 25.96 6.71
N ALA A 841 27.10 24.95 5.90
CA ALA A 841 27.52 23.64 6.39
C ALA A 841 28.89 23.72 7.07
N ALA A 842 29.87 24.37 6.42
CA ALA A 842 31.18 24.68 6.96
C ALA A 842 31.15 25.93 7.87
N THR A 843 32.25 26.19 8.59
CA THR A 843 32.53 27.49 9.23
C THR A 843 33.00 28.51 8.20
N ALA A 844 32.76 29.80 8.46
CA ALA A 844 33.24 30.89 7.62
C ALA A 844 34.79 30.95 7.59
N PRO A 845 35.45 30.94 6.42
CA PRO A 845 36.90 30.93 6.33
C PRO A 845 37.47 32.33 6.56
N ILE A 846 38.03 32.55 7.76
CA ILE A 846 38.63 33.83 8.16
C ILE A 846 39.83 34.16 7.26
N GLY A 847 39.87 35.40 6.74
CA GLY A 847 40.91 35.88 5.83
C GLY A 847 40.76 35.41 4.37
N SER A 848 39.75 34.60 4.04
CA SER A 848 39.49 34.14 2.67
C SER A 848 38.24 34.78 2.07
N TRP A 849 38.24 35.00 0.76
CA TRP A 849 37.04 35.48 0.04
C TRP A 849 35.98 34.39 -0.03
N SER A 850 34.72 34.76 0.16
CA SER A 850 33.55 33.92 -0.11
C SER A 850 32.40 34.77 -0.62
N SER A 851 31.67 34.25 -1.59
CA SER A 851 30.43 34.83 -2.10
C SER A 851 29.25 34.31 -1.28
N LEU A 852 28.41 35.20 -0.77
CA LEU A 852 27.16 34.85 -0.09
C LEU A 852 25.98 35.28 -0.96
N LEU A 853 24.93 34.47 -1.01
CA LEU A 853 23.65 34.82 -1.63
C LEU A 853 22.50 34.33 -0.74
N GLY A 854 21.69 35.26 -0.26
CA GLY A 854 20.39 35.02 0.33
C GLY A 854 19.29 35.16 -0.71
N VAL A 855 18.35 34.21 -0.75
CA VAL A 855 17.15 34.26 -1.61
C VAL A 855 15.91 34.05 -0.76
N TYR A 856 14.98 34.99 -0.79
CA TYR A 856 13.62 34.83 -0.27
C TYR A 856 12.66 34.56 -1.44
N ASP A 857 11.86 33.51 -1.30
CA ASP A 857 10.88 33.07 -2.27
C ASP A 857 9.51 32.95 -1.60
N LEU A 858 8.69 33.98 -1.77
CA LEU A 858 7.31 34.04 -1.30
C LEU A 858 6.45 32.94 -1.96
N SER A 859 6.72 32.58 -3.21
CA SER A 859 5.93 31.57 -3.94
C SER A 859 6.13 30.15 -3.41
N ALA A 860 7.34 29.87 -2.91
CA ALA A 860 7.70 28.61 -2.25
C ALA A 860 7.71 28.71 -0.70
N ASN A 861 7.32 29.87 -0.13
CA ASN A 861 7.32 30.18 1.31
C ASN A 861 8.62 29.77 2.04
N GLN A 862 9.78 30.09 1.45
CA GLN A 862 11.09 29.68 1.98
C GLN A 862 12.19 30.73 1.76
N ILE A 863 13.22 30.68 2.60
CA ILE A 863 14.52 31.33 2.37
C ILE A 863 15.61 30.30 2.08
N ARG A 864 16.61 30.69 1.28
CA ARG A 864 17.78 29.87 0.92
C ARG A 864 19.07 30.65 1.12
N LEU A 865 20.13 29.97 1.57
CA LEU A 865 21.51 30.48 1.56
C LEU A 865 22.35 29.67 0.58
N TYR A 866 23.02 30.35 -0.33
CA TYR A 866 24.08 29.83 -1.19
C TYR A 866 25.42 30.44 -0.76
N VAL A 867 26.49 29.65 -0.83
CA VAL A 867 27.87 30.10 -0.61
C VAL A 867 28.71 29.67 -1.81
N ASN A 868 29.41 30.61 -2.44
CA ASN A 868 30.19 30.39 -3.67
C ASN A 868 29.37 29.74 -4.81
N GLY A 869 28.10 30.14 -4.96
CA GLY A 869 27.14 29.55 -5.90
C GLY A 869 26.49 28.24 -5.43
N VAL A 870 26.96 27.61 -4.35
CA VAL A 870 26.48 26.29 -3.89
C VAL A 870 25.46 26.44 -2.75
N LEU A 871 24.24 25.92 -2.95
CA LEU A 871 23.17 25.89 -1.94
C LEU A 871 23.65 25.18 -0.67
N GLN A 872 23.55 25.87 0.48
CA GLN A 872 23.90 25.34 1.80
C GLN A 872 22.68 24.80 2.55
N GLN A 873 21.61 25.60 2.61
CA GLN A 873 20.40 25.28 3.36
C GLN A 873 19.19 26.03 2.77
N SER A 874 18.01 25.40 2.84
CA SER A 874 16.71 26.08 2.76
C SER A 874 15.99 26.02 4.11
N ALA A 875 15.16 27.02 4.43
CA ALA A 875 14.28 27.04 5.59
C ALA A 875 12.91 27.62 5.23
N ALA A 876 11.84 26.93 5.61
CA ALA A 876 10.47 27.41 5.41
C ALA A 876 10.11 28.51 6.41
N LEU A 877 9.29 29.46 5.98
CA LEU A 877 8.82 30.59 6.80
C LEU A 877 7.68 30.19 7.74
N THR A 878 7.72 30.70 8.97
CA THR A 878 6.69 30.48 10.01
C THR A 878 5.51 31.46 9.91
N GLY A 879 5.56 32.42 8.98
CA GLY A 879 4.55 33.46 8.76
C GLY A 879 5.00 34.44 7.67
N PRO A 880 4.13 35.37 7.24
CA PRO A 880 4.50 36.41 6.28
C PRO A 880 5.56 37.35 6.85
N LEU A 881 6.35 37.96 5.96
CA LEU A 881 7.26 39.05 6.30
C LEU A 881 6.55 40.42 6.18
N TRP A 882 7.27 41.47 6.52
CA TRP A 882 6.86 42.87 6.43
C TRP A 882 7.87 43.66 5.58
N ASP A 883 7.49 44.84 5.11
CA ASP A 883 8.34 45.68 4.29
C ASP A 883 9.19 46.67 5.11
N ALA A 884 10.51 46.45 5.13
CA ALA A 884 11.50 47.26 5.80
C ALA A 884 11.83 48.51 4.97
N THR A 885 10.98 49.52 5.07
CA THR A 885 11.01 50.76 4.26
C THR A 885 12.13 51.77 4.62
N GLY A 886 13.04 51.43 5.54
CA GLY A 886 14.17 52.26 5.91
C GLY A 886 15.42 52.04 5.02
N PRO A 887 16.59 52.57 5.41
CA PRO A 887 17.77 52.54 4.57
C PRO A 887 18.33 51.13 4.32
N PHE A 888 18.87 50.91 3.13
CA PHE A 888 19.67 49.73 2.82
C PHE A 888 21.10 49.93 3.36
N VAL A 889 21.63 48.95 4.08
CA VAL A 889 22.87 49.09 4.85
C VAL A 889 23.88 47.99 4.51
N ILE A 890 25.14 48.39 4.31
CA ILE A 890 26.28 47.51 4.07
C ILE A 890 27.24 47.67 5.25
N GLY A 891 27.64 46.54 5.86
CA GLY A 891 28.61 46.48 6.94
C GLY A 891 28.05 46.52 8.37
N ARG A 892 26.73 46.45 8.57
CA ARG A 892 26.07 46.37 9.89
C ARG A 892 24.64 45.85 9.81
N GLU A 893 24.00 45.68 10.96
CA GLU A 893 22.57 45.43 11.11
C GLU A 893 21.91 46.45 12.04
N ARG A 894 20.57 46.51 12.01
CA ARG A 894 19.75 47.15 13.04
C ARG A 894 19.02 46.06 13.83
N TYR A 895 19.14 46.11 15.16
CA TYR A 895 18.56 45.13 16.08
C TYR A 895 18.20 45.84 17.40
N ALA A 896 16.98 45.61 17.89
CA ALA A 896 16.45 46.19 19.14
C ALA A 896 16.81 47.69 19.30
N ASP A 897 16.40 48.48 18.31
CA ASP A 897 16.59 49.93 18.20
C ASP A 897 18.04 50.43 18.01
N THR A 898 19.03 49.53 18.02
CA THR A 898 20.46 49.83 17.94
C THR A 898 21.09 49.41 16.61
N SER A 899 22.09 50.16 16.14
CA SER A 899 22.96 49.75 15.04
C SER A 899 24.12 48.90 15.60
N THR A 900 24.16 47.64 15.21
CA THR A 900 25.04 46.61 15.79
C THR A 900 25.53 45.64 14.71
N GLY A 901 26.09 44.49 15.07
CA GLY A 901 26.53 43.45 14.12
C GLY A 901 27.62 43.93 13.15
N TRP A 902 28.35 44.99 13.47
CA TRP A 902 29.29 45.68 12.59
C TRP A 902 30.33 44.75 11.95
N TRP A 903 30.43 44.77 10.62
CA TRP A 903 31.32 43.89 9.86
C TRP A 903 32.79 44.18 10.14
N ALA A 904 33.54 43.11 10.43
CA ALA A 904 34.99 43.13 10.60
C ALA A 904 35.64 42.34 9.46
N GLY A 905 36.27 43.06 8.53
CA GLY A 905 36.82 42.48 7.30
C GLY A 905 36.42 43.27 6.05
N ASP A 906 36.52 42.65 4.88
CA ASP A 906 36.28 43.32 3.60
C ASP A 906 34.95 42.88 2.96
N ILE A 907 34.35 43.76 2.16
CA ILE A 907 33.13 43.50 1.36
C ILE A 907 33.32 44.05 -0.07
N SER A 908 32.88 43.28 -1.07
CA SER A 908 32.95 43.61 -2.50
C SER A 908 31.66 43.17 -3.21
N ALA A 909 31.36 43.77 -4.37
CA ALA A 909 30.29 43.34 -5.30
C ALA A 909 28.96 42.94 -4.60
N VAL A 910 28.36 43.90 -3.90
CA VAL A 910 27.03 43.73 -3.27
C VAL A 910 25.96 43.91 -4.33
N ARG A 911 25.05 42.94 -4.46
CA ARG A 911 23.98 42.92 -5.46
C ARG A 911 22.64 42.62 -4.83
N VAL A 912 21.58 43.26 -5.34
CA VAL A 912 20.21 43.06 -4.87
C VAL A 912 19.26 42.97 -6.06
N TRP A 913 18.32 42.03 -6.00
CA TRP A 913 17.28 41.84 -7.00
C TRP A 913 15.89 41.84 -6.34
N ASP A 914 14.93 42.46 -7.01
CA ASP A 914 13.48 42.52 -6.72
C ASP A 914 12.74 41.20 -7.04
N ARG A 915 13.48 40.09 -7.00
CA ARG A 915 13.07 38.77 -7.47
C ARG A 915 13.95 37.68 -6.85
N VAL A 916 13.55 36.42 -7.02
CA VAL A 916 14.46 35.29 -6.82
C VAL A 916 15.62 35.34 -7.82
N ALA A 917 16.80 34.92 -7.36
CA ALA A 917 17.97 34.69 -8.20
C ALA A 917 17.73 33.45 -9.06
N TYR A 918 17.95 33.59 -10.37
CA TYR A 918 17.93 32.49 -11.33
C TYR A 918 19.34 31.93 -11.51
N GLN A 919 19.43 30.83 -12.25
CA GLN A 919 20.66 30.05 -12.37
C GLN A 919 21.86 30.91 -12.85
N ALA A 920 21.68 31.73 -13.90
CA ALA A 920 22.70 32.67 -14.36
C ALA A 920 23.13 33.72 -13.31
N ASP A 921 22.22 34.17 -12.44
CA ASP A 921 22.58 35.10 -11.36
C ASP A 921 23.43 34.38 -10.29
N ILE A 922 23.08 33.14 -9.95
CA ILE A 922 23.81 32.26 -9.02
C ILE A 922 25.20 31.91 -9.58
N ALA A 923 25.30 31.60 -10.88
CA ALA A 923 26.54 31.33 -11.57
C ALA A 923 27.52 32.53 -11.54
N SER A 924 26.99 33.76 -11.63
CA SER A 924 27.78 35.00 -11.51
C SER A 924 28.42 35.22 -10.12
N LEU A 925 28.11 34.35 -9.15
CA LEU A 925 28.52 34.38 -7.75
C LEU A 925 29.34 33.14 -7.34
N SER A 926 29.82 32.36 -8.32
CA SER A 926 30.71 31.20 -8.16
C SER A 926 32.08 31.57 -7.55
N ALA A 927 32.75 30.60 -6.91
CA ALA A 927 34.11 30.79 -6.37
C ALA A 927 35.10 31.28 -7.46
N SER A 928 34.95 30.69 -8.64
CA SER A 928 35.72 30.84 -9.87
C SER A 928 35.37 32.15 -10.62
N SER A 929 36.34 32.72 -11.32
CA SER A 929 36.08 33.71 -12.37
C SER A 929 37.30 33.88 -13.26
N TRP A 930 37.07 34.18 -14.54
CA TRP A 930 38.09 34.52 -15.52
C TRP A 930 39.20 35.44 -14.98
N ALA A 931 40.46 35.06 -15.27
CA ALA A 931 41.65 35.86 -14.98
C ALA A 931 42.26 36.39 -16.28
N ASP A 932 42.64 35.50 -17.19
CA ASP A 932 43.05 35.76 -18.58
C ASP A 932 42.83 34.47 -19.42
N GLN A 933 42.78 34.59 -20.74
CA GLN A 933 42.72 33.45 -21.67
C GLN A 933 43.67 33.69 -22.86
N TYR A 934 44.35 32.63 -23.31
CA TYR A 934 45.10 32.62 -24.57
C TYR A 934 44.57 31.49 -25.47
N PRO A 935 43.74 31.80 -26.49
CA PRO A 935 43.21 30.81 -27.44
C PRO A 935 44.20 30.41 -28.53
N LEU A 936 45.41 30.99 -28.55
CA LEU A 936 46.63 30.63 -29.31
C LEU A 936 46.56 30.52 -30.85
N GLY A 937 45.39 30.35 -31.47
CA GLY A 937 45.20 30.45 -32.90
C GLY A 937 45.46 31.86 -33.44
N LEU A 938 46.04 31.95 -34.63
CA LEU A 938 46.45 33.22 -35.25
C LEU A 938 45.30 34.00 -35.93
N ASP A 939 44.11 34.00 -35.34
CA ASP A 939 43.07 34.98 -35.65
C ASP A 939 43.13 36.14 -34.64
N PRO A 940 43.41 37.38 -35.08
CA PRO A 940 43.32 38.57 -34.24
C PRO A 940 41.93 38.76 -33.60
N ALA A 941 40.84 38.29 -34.24
CA ALA A 941 39.49 38.38 -33.69
C ALA A 941 39.22 37.36 -32.57
N GLN A 942 39.90 36.21 -32.55
CA GLN A 942 39.83 35.29 -31.40
C GLN A 942 40.71 35.75 -30.25
N ASN A 943 41.89 36.30 -30.52
CA ASN A 943 42.71 36.93 -29.47
C ASN A 943 42.05 38.20 -28.87
N ALA A 944 41.06 38.78 -29.54
CA ALA A 944 40.20 39.83 -28.99
C ALA A 944 39.13 39.32 -27.99
N LYS A 945 39.00 37.99 -27.77
CA LYS A 945 38.19 37.40 -26.69
C LYS A 945 38.84 37.47 -25.30
N ASP A 946 40.05 38.02 -25.14
CA ASP A 946 40.66 38.16 -23.81
C ASP A 946 39.78 39.07 -22.90
N PRO A 947 39.19 38.55 -21.79
CA PRO A 947 38.26 39.30 -20.95
C PRO A 947 38.92 40.43 -20.14
N VAL A 948 40.25 40.43 -20.02
CA VAL A 948 41.01 41.28 -19.07
C VAL A 948 42.18 42.03 -19.73
N ALA A 949 42.59 41.63 -20.94
CA ALA A 949 43.61 42.24 -21.80
C ALA A 949 45.04 42.17 -21.23
N ASN A 950 45.69 41.01 -21.37
CA ASN A 950 47.05 40.72 -20.92
C ASN A 950 47.87 39.95 -21.98
N PRO A 951 48.11 40.53 -23.17
CA PRO A 951 48.61 39.82 -24.34
C PRO A 951 50.02 39.23 -24.17
N LEU A 952 50.26 38.10 -24.86
CA LEU A 952 51.56 37.42 -24.90
C LEU A 952 52.53 38.09 -25.88
N THR A 953 53.74 38.37 -25.40
CA THR A 953 54.91 38.72 -26.23
C THR A 953 55.71 37.45 -26.51
N TRP A 954 55.83 37.08 -27.79
CA TRP A 954 56.50 35.85 -28.21
C TRP A 954 58.02 36.02 -28.38
N THR A 955 58.76 35.04 -27.88
CA THR A 955 60.15 34.73 -28.24
C THR A 955 60.12 33.53 -29.19
N GLY A 956 61.03 33.51 -30.17
CA GLY A 956 61.09 32.44 -31.18
C GLY A 956 60.18 32.68 -32.39
N SER A 957 59.67 31.61 -33.00
CA SER A 957 58.78 31.65 -34.16
C SER A 957 57.88 30.40 -34.17
N PRO A 958 56.89 30.32 -33.27
CA PRO A 958 56.00 29.16 -33.16
C PRO A 958 55.30 28.87 -34.49
N GLN A 959 55.16 27.59 -34.81
CA GLN A 959 54.52 27.15 -36.04
C GLN A 959 53.01 26.98 -35.83
N VAL A 960 52.21 27.20 -36.88
CA VAL A 960 50.77 26.94 -36.84
C VAL A 960 50.52 25.48 -37.18
N GLY A 961 50.01 24.72 -36.23
CA GLY A 961 49.48 23.38 -36.45
C GLY A 961 47.98 23.42 -36.76
N ILE A 962 47.45 22.29 -37.22
CA ILE A 962 46.02 21.99 -37.12
C ILE A 962 45.88 21.05 -35.93
N ASP A 963 45.11 21.47 -34.94
CA ASP A 963 44.56 20.58 -33.91
C ASP A 963 43.43 19.73 -34.49
N ASP A 964 43.28 18.49 -34.01
CA ASP A 964 42.26 17.53 -34.45
C ASP A 964 41.41 17.02 -33.25
N MET A 965 41.15 17.87 -32.23
CA MET A 965 40.37 17.55 -31.01
C MET A 965 38.92 17.06 -31.25
N ASN A 966 38.45 17.01 -32.49
CA ASN A 966 37.06 16.75 -32.83
C ASN A 966 36.73 15.24 -33.03
N PRO A 967 35.48 14.82 -32.80
CA PRO A 967 34.99 13.55 -33.34
C PRO A 967 35.06 13.56 -34.88
N PRO A 968 35.22 12.39 -35.53
CA PRO A 968 35.59 12.30 -36.94
C PRO A 968 34.52 12.91 -37.87
N GLY A 969 34.76 14.13 -38.34
CA GLY A 969 33.90 14.81 -39.31
C GLY A 969 34.02 16.34 -39.38
N THR A 970 34.51 17.03 -38.34
CA THR A 970 34.61 18.50 -38.30
C THR A 970 36.06 18.99 -38.30
N GLY A 971 36.42 19.79 -39.30
CA GLY A 971 37.80 20.23 -39.55
C GLY A 971 38.42 21.02 -38.39
N GLY A 972 39.72 20.80 -38.21
CA GLY A 972 40.50 21.23 -37.05
C GLY A 972 40.78 22.72 -36.90
N THR A 973 41.15 23.13 -35.67
CA THR A 973 41.46 24.52 -35.29
C THR A 973 42.96 24.83 -35.34
N PRO A 974 43.39 26.11 -35.44
CA PRO A 974 44.81 26.46 -35.54
C PRO A 974 45.47 26.52 -34.15
N ALA A 975 46.41 25.63 -33.87
CA ALA A 975 47.11 25.54 -32.57
C ALA A 975 48.58 25.97 -32.66
N ALA A 976 49.19 26.35 -31.53
CA ALA A 976 50.58 26.78 -31.46
C ALA A 976 51.53 25.58 -31.25
N ILE A 977 52.33 25.25 -32.27
CA ILE A 977 53.34 24.18 -32.23
C ILE A 977 54.72 24.78 -31.91
N LEU A 978 55.27 24.39 -30.77
CA LEU A 978 56.55 24.86 -30.24
C LEU A 978 57.64 23.80 -30.47
N THR A 979 58.85 24.21 -30.89
CA THR A 979 59.92 23.25 -31.23
C THR A 979 61.22 23.53 -30.46
N PRO A 980 61.80 22.56 -29.74
CA PRO A 980 62.96 22.79 -28.86
C PRO A 980 64.28 23.05 -29.61
N THR A 981 64.25 23.12 -30.95
CA THR A 981 65.35 23.67 -31.77
C THR A 981 65.40 25.19 -31.70
N HIS A 982 64.34 25.85 -31.23
CA HIS A 982 64.26 27.27 -30.93
C HIS A 982 63.68 27.50 -29.52
N PRO A 983 63.97 28.63 -28.86
CA PRO A 983 63.33 29.00 -27.59
C PRO A 983 61.94 29.63 -27.86
N ASP A 984 61.02 28.84 -28.40
CA ASP A 984 59.65 29.27 -28.72
C ASP A 984 58.79 29.35 -27.44
N TYR A 985 58.46 30.55 -26.97
CA TYR A 985 57.55 30.75 -25.81
C TYR A 985 56.92 32.15 -25.81
N GLY A 986 55.74 32.29 -25.18
CA GLY A 986 55.03 33.56 -24.98
C GLY A 986 55.10 34.03 -23.53
N LEU A 987 55.26 35.33 -23.28
CA LEU A 987 55.22 35.95 -21.94
C LEU A 987 54.14 37.04 -21.85
N SER A 988 53.29 37.00 -20.83
CA SER A 988 52.30 38.05 -20.57
C SER A 988 52.94 39.34 -20.03
N ALA A 989 52.22 40.46 -20.08
CA ALA A 989 52.70 41.74 -19.56
C ALA A 989 52.63 41.86 -18.02
N ARG A 990 51.75 41.07 -17.38
CA ARG A 990 51.49 41.05 -15.92
C ARG A 990 51.04 39.65 -15.46
N PRO A 991 51.13 39.32 -14.15
CA PRO A 991 50.48 38.12 -13.60
C PRO A 991 48.97 38.12 -13.86
N SER A 992 48.41 36.93 -14.06
CA SER A 992 46.98 36.71 -14.27
C SER A 992 46.25 36.42 -12.96
N VAL A 993 46.82 35.52 -12.15
CA VAL A 993 46.18 34.99 -10.93
C VAL A 993 46.97 35.32 -9.66
N ARG A 994 46.24 35.43 -8.55
CA ARG A 994 46.83 35.55 -7.20
C ARG A 994 47.26 34.19 -6.68
N THR A 995 48.56 33.95 -6.71
CA THR A 995 49.23 32.71 -6.27
C THR A 995 49.36 32.59 -4.74
N ASP A 996 48.93 33.60 -3.99
CA ASP A 996 48.64 33.54 -2.55
C ASP A 996 47.19 33.13 -2.22
N GLY A 997 46.29 33.15 -3.20
CA GLY A 997 44.92 32.66 -3.09
C GLY A 997 44.70 31.32 -3.81
N SER A 998 43.45 30.85 -3.84
CA SER A 998 43.07 29.70 -4.66
C SER A 998 42.97 30.11 -6.14
N PHE A 999 43.45 29.26 -7.05
CA PHE A 999 43.43 29.51 -8.49
C PHE A 999 43.35 28.21 -9.28
N THR A 1000 42.96 28.32 -10.56
CA THR A 1000 42.96 27.21 -11.51
C THR A 1000 43.65 27.64 -12.82
N VAL A 1001 44.38 26.72 -13.45
CA VAL A 1001 45.04 26.90 -14.75
C VAL A 1001 44.74 25.69 -15.64
N SER A 1002 44.41 25.92 -16.91
CA SER A 1002 44.15 24.87 -17.90
C SER A 1002 44.95 25.10 -19.18
N ALA A 1003 45.24 24.01 -19.90
CA ALA A 1003 45.73 24.04 -21.28
C ALA A 1003 45.41 22.71 -21.98
N TRP A 1004 45.12 22.76 -23.27
CA TRP A 1004 45.29 21.61 -24.14
C TRP A 1004 46.75 21.50 -24.57
N VAL A 1005 47.31 20.29 -24.58
CA VAL A 1005 48.71 20.05 -24.94
C VAL A 1005 48.88 18.77 -25.74
N ASP A 1006 49.78 18.81 -26.73
CA ASP A 1006 50.31 17.62 -27.42
C ASP A 1006 51.84 17.60 -27.27
N PRO A 1007 52.44 16.64 -26.56
CA PRO A 1007 53.89 16.54 -26.42
C PRO A 1007 54.52 15.78 -27.59
N ALA A 1008 55.13 16.50 -28.54
CA ALA A 1008 55.64 15.92 -29.80
C ALA A 1008 56.70 14.82 -29.62
N ALA A 1009 57.47 14.85 -28.53
CA ALA A 1009 58.28 13.72 -28.05
C ALA A 1009 58.69 13.94 -26.58
N PRO A 1010 58.32 13.04 -25.65
CA PRO A 1010 58.75 13.14 -24.25
C PRO A 1010 60.27 12.91 -24.12
N ASN A 1011 60.98 13.93 -23.65
CA ASN A 1011 62.46 13.99 -23.70
C ASN A 1011 63.16 13.68 -22.36
N SER A 1012 62.40 13.26 -21.34
CA SER A 1012 62.89 12.99 -19.97
C SER A 1012 63.54 14.19 -19.27
N THR A 1013 63.03 15.39 -19.55
CA THR A 1013 63.33 16.62 -18.81
C THR A 1013 62.02 17.31 -18.42
N TYR A 1014 62.06 18.20 -17.42
CA TYR A 1014 60.89 18.99 -17.05
C TYR A 1014 60.52 19.99 -18.16
N THR A 1015 59.25 20.06 -18.54
CA THR A 1015 58.73 21.04 -19.50
C THR A 1015 57.43 21.65 -18.98
N ASN A 1016 57.18 22.93 -19.23
CA ASN A 1016 55.94 23.60 -18.83
C ASN A 1016 55.19 24.11 -20.07
N ALA A 1017 53.94 23.68 -20.22
CA ALA A 1017 53.02 24.29 -21.17
C ALA A 1017 52.54 25.65 -20.66
N VAL A 1018 52.27 25.76 -19.35
CA VAL A 1018 51.89 27.03 -18.69
C VAL A 1018 52.60 27.17 -17.34
N SER A 1019 53.05 28.36 -17.00
CA SER A 1019 53.56 28.71 -15.67
C SER A 1019 53.27 30.18 -15.32
N GLN A 1020 53.33 30.58 -14.04
CA GLN A 1020 53.42 31.99 -13.66
C GLN A 1020 54.74 32.25 -12.94
N ASN A 1021 55.54 33.15 -13.50
CA ASN A 1021 56.94 33.33 -13.13
C ASN A 1021 57.14 34.18 -11.87
N GLY A 1022 58.22 33.92 -11.14
CA GLY A 1022 58.83 34.83 -10.17
C GLY A 1022 60.00 35.61 -10.75
N ALA A 1023 60.79 36.25 -9.89
CA ALA A 1023 62.04 36.91 -10.24
C ALA A 1023 63.19 35.91 -10.47
N VAL A 1024 63.21 34.78 -9.75
CA VAL A 1024 64.27 33.75 -9.81
C VAL A 1024 63.76 32.44 -10.37
N THR A 1025 62.56 32.00 -9.99
CA THR A 1025 61.93 30.73 -10.40
C THR A 1025 60.43 30.91 -10.61
N ALA A 1026 59.77 30.02 -11.36
CA ALA A 1026 58.31 30.04 -11.46
C ALA A 1026 57.64 29.65 -10.15
N ASN A 1027 56.48 30.25 -9.87
CA ASN A 1027 55.67 29.95 -8.68
C ASN A 1027 54.92 28.62 -8.86
N PHE A 1028 54.32 28.41 -10.04
CA PHE A 1028 53.70 27.15 -10.44
C PHE A 1028 54.08 26.78 -11.87
N GLY A 1029 53.92 25.51 -12.21
CA GLY A 1029 53.98 25.00 -13.59
C GLY A 1029 52.97 23.88 -13.85
N LEU A 1030 52.50 23.80 -15.09
CA LEU A 1030 51.62 22.77 -15.64
C LEU A 1030 52.27 22.22 -16.91
N GLY A 1031 52.55 20.91 -16.96
CA GLY A 1031 53.26 20.31 -18.09
C GLY A 1031 53.71 18.87 -17.86
N LEU A 1032 54.99 18.58 -18.09
CA LEU A 1032 55.60 17.27 -17.90
C LEU A 1032 56.74 17.30 -16.89
N SER A 1033 56.74 16.26 -16.06
CA SER A 1033 57.86 15.86 -15.21
C SER A 1033 59.04 15.31 -16.02
N SER A 1034 60.24 15.28 -15.42
CA SER A 1034 61.42 14.60 -16.00
C SER A 1034 61.26 13.09 -16.23
N THR A 1035 60.23 12.45 -15.67
CA THR A 1035 59.84 11.06 -15.94
C THR A 1035 58.76 10.93 -17.01
N ASN A 1036 58.38 12.03 -17.66
CA ASN A 1036 57.36 12.12 -18.71
C ASN A 1036 55.92 11.83 -18.24
N HIS A 1037 55.65 11.89 -16.93
CA HIS A 1037 54.28 11.98 -16.40
C HIS A 1037 53.80 13.43 -16.44
N TYR A 1038 52.51 13.65 -16.70
CA TYR A 1038 51.90 14.97 -16.58
C TYR A 1038 51.95 15.45 -15.12
N ASP A 1039 52.29 16.72 -14.90
CA ASP A 1039 52.31 17.30 -13.56
C ASP A 1039 51.77 18.73 -13.47
N PHE A 1040 51.26 19.05 -12.28
CA PHE A 1040 50.98 20.39 -11.79
C PHE A 1040 51.72 20.59 -10.48
N TRP A 1041 52.55 21.62 -10.39
CA TRP A 1041 53.47 21.82 -9.27
C TRP A 1041 53.55 23.26 -8.80
N MET A 1042 53.93 23.47 -7.54
CA MET A 1042 54.09 24.79 -6.92
C MET A 1042 55.31 24.89 -5.99
N HIS A 1043 55.98 26.03 -5.98
CA HIS A 1043 57.11 26.38 -5.11
C HIS A 1043 56.69 27.25 -3.92
N GLY A 1044 57.20 26.95 -2.73
CA GLY A 1044 56.96 27.74 -1.51
C GLY A 1044 57.72 29.05 -1.38
N SER A 1045 58.63 29.38 -2.31
CA SER A 1045 59.47 30.59 -2.25
C SER A 1045 60.20 30.86 -3.57
N ASP A 1046 60.44 32.12 -3.91
CA ASP A 1046 61.22 32.55 -5.08
C ASP A 1046 62.74 32.52 -4.83
N VAL A 1047 63.38 31.39 -5.13
CA VAL A 1047 64.82 31.15 -4.89
C VAL A 1047 65.47 30.35 -6.03
N THR A 1048 66.80 30.17 -6.01
CA THR A 1048 67.57 29.48 -7.08
C THR A 1048 67.50 27.95 -7.03
N SER A 1049 66.98 27.35 -5.96
CA SER A 1049 66.80 25.90 -5.79
C SER A 1049 65.64 25.62 -4.82
N PRO A 1050 64.40 25.95 -5.20
CA PRO A 1050 63.21 25.70 -4.38
C PRO A 1050 62.90 24.20 -4.30
N THR A 1051 62.04 23.83 -3.35
CA THR A 1051 61.38 22.50 -3.35
C THR A 1051 59.95 22.66 -3.85
N ALA A 1052 59.56 21.83 -4.83
CA ALA A 1052 58.22 21.79 -5.38
C ALA A 1052 57.30 20.85 -4.58
N THR A 1053 56.05 21.26 -4.37
CA THR A 1053 54.94 20.34 -4.14
C THR A 1053 54.39 19.96 -5.51
N VAL A 1054 54.20 18.67 -5.81
CA VAL A 1054 53.87 18.16 -7.15
C VAL A 1054 52.67 17.22 -7.08
N ALA A 1055 51.60 17.54 -7.83
CA ALA A 1055 50.53 16.60 -8.16
C ALA A 1055 50.81 16.03 -9.56
N GLN A 1056 50.95 14.70 -9.68
CA GLN A 1056 51.45 14.02 -10.88
C GLN A 1056 50.52 12.87 -11.31
N SER A 1057 50.38 12.66 -12.63
CA SER A 1057 49.58 11.57 -13.19
C SER A 1057 50.20 10.19 -12.98
N ALA A 1058 49.37 9.16 -12.78
CA ALA A 1058 49.86 7.77 -12.72
C ALA A 1058 50.39 7.25 -14.08
N ALA A 1059 49.85 7.75 -15.20
CA ALA A 1059 50.30 7.43 -16.55
C ALA A 1059 51.35 8.43 -17.07
N THR A 1060 52.25 7.96 -17.94
CA THR A 1060 53.13 8.79 -18.77
C THR A 1060 52.38 9.37 -19.96
N ALA A 1061 52.85 10.51 -20.46
CA ALA A 1061 52.35 11.14 -21.66
C ALA A 1061 52.62 10.32 -22.93
N THR A 1062 51.68 10.37 -23.86
CA THR A 1062 51.78 9.76 -25.20
C THR A 1062 52.10 10.85 -26.22
N ALA A 1063 53.01 10.58 -27.15
CA ALA A 1063 53.44 11.56 -28.15
C ALA A 1063 52.45 11.66 -29.33
N GLY A 1064 52.17 12.86 -29.82
CA GLY A 1064 51.21 13.07 -30.92
C GLY A 1064 49.78 12.78 -30.45
N THR A 1065 49.43 13.23 -29.25
CA THR A 1065 48.13 13.01 -28.61
C THR A 1065 47.77 14.22 -27.77
N TRP A 1066 46.77 14.98 -28.22
CA TRP A 1066 46.18 16.07 -27.45
C TRP A 1066 45.49 15.55 -26.19
N VAL A 1067 45.84 16.13 -25.05
CA VAL A 1067 45.16 15.94 -23.76
C VAL A 1067 44.88 17.28 -23.10
N HIS A 1068 43.83 17.33 -22.28
CA HIS A 1068 43.48 18.53 -21.52
C HIS A 1068 44.03 18.45 -20.09
N LEU A 1069 44.99 19.31 -19.76
CA LEU A 1069 45.56 19.41 -18.43
C LEU A 1069 44.89 20.54 -17.64
N ILE A 1070 44.56 20.29 -16.37
CA ILE A 1070 44.10 21.32 -15.45
C ILE A 1070 44.82 21.19 -14.11
N GLY A 1071 45.49 22.26 -13.68
CA GLY A 1071 46.06 22.42 -12.35
C GLY A 1071 45.16 23.27 -11.47
N VAL A 1072 44.69 22.72 -10.35
CA VAL A 1072 43.86 23.42 -9.35
C VAL A 1072 44.68 23.56 -8.07
N PHE A 1073 44.75 24.78 -7.52
CA PHE A 1073 45.23 25.01 -6.17
C PHE A 1073 44.12 25.61 -5.30
N ASP A 1074 43.80 24.95 -4.19
CA ASP A 1074 42.97 25.53 -3.14
C ASP A 1074 43.82 25.98 -1.95
N ALA A 1075 43.89 27.28 -1.70
CA ALA A 1075 44.55 27.86 -0.54
C ALA A 1075 43.82 27.56 0.79
N THR A 1076 42.52 27.22 0.75
CA THR A 1076 41.69 26.92 1.94
C THR A 1076 42.08 25.59 2.58
N THR A 1077 42.14 24.53 1.77
CA THR A 1077 42.58 23.18 2.18
C THR A 1077 44.08 22.95 2.00
N LYS A 1078 44.78 23.85 1.29
CA LYS A 1078 46.17 23.72 0.83
C LYS A 1078 46.41 22.47 -0.01
N VAL A 1079 45.55 22.21 -1.00
CA VAL A 1079 45.66 21.05 -1.90
C VAL A 1079 45.91 21.49 -3.33
N LEU A 1080 46.91 20.87 -3.96
CA LEU A 1080 47.08 20.83 -5.42
C LEU A 1080 46.35 19.62 -5.96
N THR A 1081 45.62 19.78 -7.06
CA THR A 1081 45.03 18.69 -7.84
C THR A 1081 45.40 18.85 -9.31
N LEU A 1082 45.90 17.78 -9.92
CA LEU A 1082 46.04 17.66 -11.37
C LEU A 1082 44.85 16.88 -11.93
N TYR A 1083 44.25 17.41 -12.98
CA TYR A 1083 43.32 16.69 -13.84
C TYR A 1083 43.93 16.46 -15.22
N VAL A 1084 43.64 15.30 -15.80
CA VAL A 1084 43.90 14.95 -17.20
C VAL A 1084 42.56 14.52 -17.81
N ASP A 1085 42.18 15.12 -18.93
CA ASP A 1085 40.93 14.84 -19.67
C ASP A 1085 39.68 14.91 -18.78
N GLY A 1086 39.65 15.92 -17.91
CA GLY A 1086 38.57 16.15 -16.93
C GLY A 1086 38.56 15.20 -15.72
N THR A 1087 39.48 14.25 -15.64
CA THR A 1087 39.57 13.25 -14.54
C THR A 1087 40.72 13.54 -13.58
N VAL A 1088 40.56 13.29 -12.27
CA VAL A 1088 41.64 13.49 -11.29
C VAL A 1088 42.78 12.52 -11.56
N ALA A 1089 43.94 13.04 -11.93
CA ALA A 1089 45.13 12.26 -12.24
C ALA A 1089 46.13 12.19 -11.06
N GLY A 1090 46.13 13.19 -10.17
CA GLY A 1090 46.96 13.22 -8.97
C GLY A 1090 46.63 14.37 -8.01
N THR A 1091 47.05 14.26 -6.75
CA THR A 1091 46.87 15.30 -5.71
C THR A 1091 48.11 15.41 -4.82
N ALA A 1092 48.32 16.58 -4.20
CA ALA A 1092 49.37 16.81 -3.22
C ALA A 1092 49.02 17.92 -2.21
N THR A 1093 49.48 17.80 -0.96
CA THR A 1093 49.25 18.82 0.08
C THR A 1093 50.40 19.82 0.15
N PHE A 1094 50.08 21.11 0.01
CA PHE A 1094 51.03 22.21 0.06
C PHE A 1094 51.35 22.60 1.51
N THR A 1095 52.51 22.21 2.02
CA THR A 1095 52.88 22.45 3.42
C THR A 1095 53.44 23.85 3.70
N ALA A 1096 53.86 24.58 2.67
CA ALA A 1096 54.40 25.93 2.78
C ALA A 1096 53.31 27.01 2.99
N THR A 1097 53.74 28.27 3.11
CA THR A 1097 52.86 29.43 3.04
C THR A 1097 52.78 29.89 1.57
N PRO A 1098 51.58 29.97 0.97
CA PRO A 1098 51.41 30.55 -0.37
C PRO A 1098 51.92 31.99 -0.43
N TRP A 1099 52.42 32.42 -1.58
CA TRP A 1099 53.02 33.74 -1.76
C TRP A 1099 52.64 34.31 -3.14
N TYR A 1100 52.37 35.61 -3.18
CA TYR A 1100 52.00 36.31 -4.40
C TYR A 1100 53.23 36.54 -5.28
N THR A 1101 53.24 36.00 -6.49
CA THR A 1101 54.20 36.40 -7.52
C THR A 1101 53.66 37.53 -8.40
N SER A 1102 54.51 38.52 -8.66
CA SER A 1102 54.23 39.64 -9.56
C SER A 1102 54.80 39.46 -10.98
N GLY A 1103 55.30 38.28 -11.33
CA GLY A 1103 55.87 38.00 -12.65
C GLY A 1103 54.86 37.48 -13.68
N SER A 1104 55.22 37.57 -14.95
CA SER A 1104 54.41 37.16 -16.10
C SER A 1104 53.97 35.70 -16.05
N VAL A 1105 52.79 35.41 -16.60
CA VAL A 1105 52.48 34.07 -17.12
C VAL A 1105 53.39 33.79 -18.32
N ALA A 1106 53.86 32.55 -18.43
CA ALA A 1106 54.57 32.05 -19.57
C ALA A 1106 53.84 30.86 -20.18
N VAL A 1107 53.71 30.87 -21.50
CA VAL A 1107 53.20 29.76 -22.32
C VAL A 1107 54.38 29.15 -23.06
N GLY A 1108 54.58 27.84 -22.92
CA GLY A 1108 55.70 27.10 -23.52
C GLY A 1108 57.02 27.16 -22.76
N SER A 1109 57.08 27.76 -21.57
CA SER A 1109 58.28 27.76 -20.73
C SER A 1109 57.95 27.98 -19.25
N GLY A 1110 58.97 27.83 -18.38
CA GLY A 1110 58.91 28.26 -16.98
C GLY A 1110 60.26 28.71 -16.44
N ARG A 1111 60.29 29.71 -15.56
CA ARG A 1111 61.54 30.31 -15.08
C ARG A 1111 62.30 29.42 -14.11
N TRP A 1112 63.61 29.31 -14.33
CA TRP A 1112 64.56 28.61 -13.47
C TRP A 1112 65.88 29.38 -13.38
N GLN A 1113 66.41 29.55 -12.16
CA GLN A 1113 67.70 30.20 -11.91
C GLN A 1113 67.87 31.55 -12.66
N ASN A 1114 66.82 32.38 -12.62
CA ASN A 1114 66.64 33.69 -13.25
C ASN A 1114 66.38 33.69 -14.78
N ALA A 1115 66.58 32.57 -15.49
CA ALA A 1115 66.35 32.44 -16.93
C ALA A 1115 65.04 31.71 -17.26
N ASN A 1116 64.52 31.87 -18.48
CA ASN A 1116 63.43 31.03 -18.97
C ASN A 1116 64.00 29.66 -19.37
N ALA A 1117 63.39 28.60 -18.86
CA ALA A 1117 63.83 27.22 -19.04
C ALA A 1117 62.59 26.32 -19.26
N TYR A 1118 62.77 25.00 -19.14
CA TYR A 1118 61.68 24.02 -19.19
C TYR A 1118 60.77 24.20 -20.42
N LEU A 1119 61.41 24.38 -21.59
CA LEU A 1119 60.75 24.67 -22.86
C LEU A 1119 59.83 23.52 -23.27
N TRP A 1120 58.61 23.84 -23.70
CA TRP A 1120 57.69 22.86 -24.25
C TRP A 1120 58.14 22.36 -25.64
N ASN A 1121 57.67 21.18 -26.01
CA ASN A 1121 57.95 20.53 -27.29
C ASN A 1121 56.65 19.90 -27.83
N GLY A 1122 56.07 20.50 -28.86
CA GLY A 1122 54.79 20.13 -29.44
C GLY A 1122 53.72 21.20 -29.29
N GLY A 1123 52.45 20.79 -29.40
CA GLY A 1123 51.29 21.69 -29.38
C GLY A 1123 50.93 22.20 -27.99
N ILE A 1124 50.46 23.45 -27.95
CA ILE A 1124 49.68 24.04 -26.85
C ILE A 1124 48.48 24.77 -27.48
N ASP A 1125 47.30 24.62 -26.89
CA ASP A 1125 46.09 25.35 -27.28
C ASP A 1125 45.21 25.69 -26.06
N ASN A 1126 44.28 26.65 -26.23
CA ASN A 1126 43.24 27.04 -25.28
C ASN A 1126 43.70 27.12 -23.80
N VAL A 1127 44.73 27.94 -23.56
CA VAL A 1127 45.22 28.22 -22.20
C VAL A 1127 44.21 29.10 -21.47
N GLY A 1128 43.76 28.66 -20.30
CA GLY A 1128 42.83 29.41 -19.43
C GLY A 1128 43.40 29.60 -18.03
N LEU A 1129 43.25 30.80 -17.47
CA LEU A 1129 43.57 31.08 -16.07
C LEU A 1129 42.35 31.63 -15.33
N PHE A 1130 42.12 31.14 -14.12
CA PHE A 1130 40.95 31.43 -13.31
C PHE A 1130 41.36 31.81 -11.89
N ASN A 1131 40.78 32.89 -11.37
CA ASN A 1131 40.80 33.19 -9.95
C ASN A 1131 39.79 32.26 -9.25
N GLY A 1132 40.21 31.49 -8.24
CA GLY A 1132 39.37 30.50 -7.56
C GLY A 1132 39.54 29.05 -8.04
N VAL A 1133 38.86 28.14 -7.34
CA VAL A 1133 38.78 26.70 -7.65
C VAL A 1133 37.63 26.45 -8.63
N LEU A 1134 37.90 25.78 -9.75
CA LEU A 1134 36.84 25.17 -10.58
C LEU A 1134 36.30 23.89 -9.91
N SER A 1135 34.98 23.71 -9.92
CA SER A 1135 34.34 22.45 -9.55
C SER A 1135 34.61 21.33 -10.56
N ALA A 1136 34.38 20.08 -10.16
CA ALA A 1136 34.48 18.93 -11.07
C ALA A 1136 33.55 19.04 -12.30
N THR A 1137 32.42 19.74 -12.19
CA THR A 1137 31.49 20.00 -13.30
C THR A 1137 32.06 21.04 -14.26
N GLU A 1138 32.57 22.16 -13.77
CA GLU A 1138 33.28 23.16 -14.59
C GLU A 1138 34.47 22.52 -15.32
N ILE A 1139 35.25 21.69 -14.63
CA ILE A 1139 36.38 20.94 -15.17
C ILE A 1139 35.96 19.97 -16.28
N SER A 1140 34.89 19.20 -16.07
CA SER A 1140 34.36 18.31 -17.11
C SER A 1140 33.75 19.06 -18.30
N ASN A 1141 33.23 20.27 -18.10
CA ASN A 1141 32.67 21.09 -19.17
C ASN A 1141 33.78 21.78 -19.99
N LEU A 1142 34.83 22.29 -19.32
CA LEU A 1142 36.00 22.88 -19.97
C LEU A 1142 36.72 21.88 -20.88
N TYR A 1143 36.81 20.62 -20.45
CA TYR A 1143 37.27 19.52 -21.30
C TYR A 1143 36.34 19.24 -22.49
N ARG A 1144 35.01 19.19 -22.29
CA ARG A 1144 34.06 18.73 -23.32
C ARG A 1144 33.75 19.74 -24.42
N PHE A 1145 33.74 21.04 -24.10
CA PHE A 1145 33.22 22.06 -25.01
C PHE A 1145 34.32 22.87 -25.73
N ASN A 1146 35.58 22.75 -25.30
CA ASN A 1146 36.77 23.42 -25.86
C ASN A 1146 36.71 24.97 -25.99
N ASP A 1147 35.60 25.63 -25.67
CA ASP A 1147 35.54 27.08 -25.43
C ASP A 1147 35.40 27.36 -23.92
N PRO A 1148 36.47 27.76 -23.22
CA PRO A 1148 36.42 28.40 -21.91
C PRO A 1148 35.24 29.37 -21.64
N TYR A 1149 34.80 30.17 -22.61
CA TYR A 1149 33.63 31.06 -22.41
C TYR A 1149 32.34 30.30 -22.11
N TYR A 1150 32.16 29.11 -22.71
CA TYR A 1150 30.97 28.28 -22.53
C TYR A 1150 30.80 27.82 -21.07
N VAL A 1151 31.92 27.65 -20.35
CA VAL A 1151 31.96 27.04 -19.01
C VAL A 1151 31.42 27.93 -17.89
N LEU A 1152 31.43 29.25 -18.08
CA LEU A 1152 30.89 30.23 -17.11
C LEU A 1152 29.71 31.05 -17.65
N ALA A 1153 29.40 30.96 -18.96
CA ALA A 1153 28.18 31.56 -19.53
C ALA A 1153 26.96 30.63 -19.43
N ASN A 1154 27.15 29.30 -19.54
CA ASN A 1154 26.08 28.30 -19.57
C ASN A 1154 26.07 27.41 -18.30
N GLN A 1155 26.09 28.06 -17.13
CA GLN A 1155 25.97 27.45 -15.80
C GLN A 1155 24.55 27.64 -15.27
#